data_AF-A0A062V4G8-F1
#
_entry.id   AF-A0A062V4G8-F1
#
_cell.length_a   1.000
_cell.length_b   1.000
_cell.length_c   1.000
_cell.angle_alpha   90.00
_cell.angle_beta   90.00
_cell.angle_gamma   90.00
#
_symmetry.space_group_name_H-M   'P 1'
#
loop_
_entity.id
_entity.type
_entity.pdbx_description
1 polymer ?
#
loop_
_entity_poly.entity_id
_entity_poly.type
_entity_poly.pdbx_seq_one_letter_code
_entity_poly.pdbx_strand_id
1 'polypeptide(L)'
;MMKKTLFLLLVAFSFVYIGDAQECMDCHVSDMPIPSPVYPAINASFFGSHININTADAGLSSSDCTGCHYNVNTSSIPHGPVSTYTCEDCHQQGSALRVNNHLKNANISVNVQCYDCHSKTSSLFKYSASASAAHYGMNAGFGISPGEGYCAYCHQNSSTVYKDVMQNPNNILVGNHTSDITSIYPLHPAGSPNCTNCHGQDKLHGTNITRPLADSGFCNNCHLNDRIQKNKHAGKVECIRCHSEVPSDVHSIKYILPNGSYQGINATKCGSCHVSNFSFRLPFSAANCTSCHQGSGLIKFAQAPIIPTPVNHSTNPYSGALWNGSQPAYWSNASQQSSCDYCHGNTLHDPEALGKVENIRSGNMPNQGITSTSYWCANCHYSNGASGNYFYNAFSFYPVPPEIQNKTGITPAAANDGTSFFNHSLGEWSDKTCLQCHGNSSQLTTALFVHNVAAGGGGADCASCHDIKATGGPLDKRIDIAAFNNSVHYRLNRGGNSACWACHGNGAEPDGHPPEYKSPRKCSNDECHSLNQKYRAPMVYSHFKNASLNDNPGNAVNLNVTTGSICEECHANSVKTQGKNMRSTASHYALRELPDSINCIYCHLNKENSEKWGNATLIYKNRTSLVELDRERNKFSVKAGDFIDLGFRFRLKLLEISVVRGNAIIEILKDNVPVDRSLINIGNYTYEEYFTIDNSSVKLPAIVLNVTEIFKSENTSFIQFEGFRLKRVHAENNTISCYLCHVYARPEIRLRVIERVDRDKDDIFYTRELANFTNKKEYNETTALLILANITENDMYINIESGKRKAIFEGERWNISENFSLLLKAVNTESDEAFLQLQAGNLSYEDFVGRGEVFEYTPGINYTGYQSKNITIFSAKVSEIIQTKPKNMVVLEEVVALSPDIKKIMENETIEGYNAGWLWENSTLVAGRIPQNFHSPQIFGGRDGGGDCLSCHGTEGFVEKRIDSLGRHKTLNGGGNNACRACHGGEEGTKTHPVGYKTPRDCRSCHAATRDNYNAVYIGDEEHKNEKCEACHVPRSHDIIGFNMLPAVKDISLLKQGNRTIVKALAVAGYKMKIRGARYYIDTPEEKILMSPVDGIFDSQTEEVFAEIEISNMSPGKHVIYIESMERNDKWGIPASLAFTREGAVLRVENDKKLSYGTFPLLGILAAFLLRRLVQKK
;
A
#
# COMPACT_ATOMS: atom_id res chain seq x y z
N MET A 1 26.33 70.62 23.67
CA MET A 1 26.48 72.05 23.29
C MET A 1 27.74 72.64 23.95
N MET A 2 28.09 73.89 23.64
CA MET A 2 29.37 74.58 23.95
C MET A 2 29.43 75.16 25.39
N LYS A 3 30.56 75.07 26.14
CA LYS A 3 31.61 76.10 26.45
C LYS A 3 31.15 77.26 27.41
N LYS A 4 31.96 77.96 28.25
CA LYS A 4 33.44 78.08 28.48
C LYS A 4 33.79 78.93 29.78
N THR A 5 34.83 78.55 30.58
CA THR A 5 35.94 79.36 31.26
C THR A 5 35.61 80.60 32.20
N LEU A 6 36.46 81.41 32.92
CA LEU A 6 37.93 81.69 33.11
C LEU A 6 38.30 82.58 34.38
N PHE A 7 39.45 82.35 35.08
CA PHE A 7 40.37 83.29 35.86
C PHE A 7 39.93 84.02 37.18
N LEU A 8 40.77 84.64 38.10
CA LEU A 8 42.18 84.54 38.66
C LEU A 8 42.35 85.61 39.83
N LEU A 9 43.51 86.19 40.28
CA LEU A 9 44.57 85.72 41.25
C LEU A 9 45.23 86.88 42.11
N LEU A 10 46.14 86.54 43.07
CA LEU A 10 47.30 87.30 43.68
C LEU A 10 47.07 88.44 44.75
N VAL A 11 47.97 88.78 45.72
CA VAL A 11 48.99 88.03 46.55
C VAL A 11 49.70 88.89 47.67
N ALA A 12 50.48 88.22 48.57
CA ALA A 12 51.62 88.67 49.43
C ALA A 12 51.42 89.32 50.84
N PHE A 13 52.40 89.29 51.79
CA PHE A 13 53.30 88.22 52.35
C PHE A 13 54.19 88.77 53.51
N SER A 14 54.63 87.97 54.51
CA SER A 14 55.85 88.24 55.36
C SER A 14 56.33 87.10 56.30
N PHE A 15 57.58 86.64 56.08
CA PHE A 15 58.62 86.08 56.99
C PHE A 15 58.42 84.89 57.97
N VAL A 16 59.56 84.34 58.42
CA VAL A 16 59.82 82.93 58.86
C VAL A 16 60.93 82.88 59.93
N TYR A 17 60.99 81.80 60.74
CA TYR A 17 62.13 81.38 61.58
C TYR A 17 62.55 79.94 61.22
N ILE A 18 63.82 79.55 61.41
CA ILE A 18 64.38 78.26 60.96
C ILE A 18 65.06 77.52 62.12
N GLY A 19 64.92 76.19 62.16
CA GLY A 19 65.68 75.25 62.99
C GLY A 19 66.09 74.02 62.16
N ASP A 20 67.13 73.30 62.60
CA ASP A 20 67.64 72.12 61.89
C ASP A 20 66.76 70.88 62.11
N ALA A 21 66.86 69.87 61.25
CA ALA A 21 65.71 69.02 60.94
C ALA A 21 66.00 67.51 60.79
N GLN A 22 66.11 66.80 61.91
CA GLN A 22 66.03 65.33 61.91
C GLN A 22 65.39 64.67 63.16
N GLU A 23 64.76 65.46 64.03
CA GLU A 23 64.11 64.99 65.26
C GLU A 23 62.61 64.70 65.04
N CYS A 24 62.35 63.59 64.33
CA CYS A 24 61.00 63.14 63.99
C CYS A 24 60.10 62.87 65.21
N MET A 25 60.65 62.26 66.27
CA MET A 25 59.87 61.84 67.44
C MET A 25 59.24 63.01 68.18
N ASP A 26 59.98 64.10 68.37
CA ASP A 26 59.57 65.30 69.10
C ASP A 26 58.27 65.90 68.56
N CYS A 27 58.10 65.93 67.24
CA CYS A 27 56.88 66.43 66.58
C CYS A 27 55.76 65.38 66.45
N HIS A 28 56.01 64.11 66.80
CA HIS A 28 55.09 63.00 66.54
C HIS A 28 54.72 62.16 67.77
N VAL A 29 55.31 62.32 68.96
CA VAL A 29 54.82 61.66 70.18
C VAL A 29 53.53 62.32 70.73
N SER A 30 52.76 61.57 71.52
CA SER A 30 51.43 61.97 72.01
C SER A 30 51.42 63.08 73.07
N ASP A 31 52.58 63.44 73.64
CA ASP A 31 52.66 64.11 74.95
C ASP A 31 53.04 65.60 74.86
N MET A 32 52.98 66.18 73.65
CA MET A 32 53.12 67.62 73.38
C MET A 32 51.99 68.44 74.05
N PRO A 33 52.28 69.44 74.93
CA PRO A 33 51.25 70.21 75.64
C PRO A 33 50.38 71.18 74.79
N ILE A 34 50.46 71.13 73.46
CA ILE A 34 49.83 72.10 72.55
C ILE A 34 48.99 71.35 71.51
N PRO A 35 47.67 71.62 71.39
CA PRO A 35 46.80 70.98 70.40
C PRO A 35 47.03 71.56 68.99
N SER A 36 48.15 71.20 68.37
CA SER A 36 48.46 71.56 66.97
C SER A 36 47.91 70.50 66.01
N PRO A 37 46.94 70.83 65.13
CA PRO A 37 46.32 69.87 64.21
C PRO A 37 47.20 69.51 62.99
N VAL A 38 48.51 69.82 63.05
CA VAL A 38 49.42 69.82 61.90
C VAL A 38 50.14 68.48 61.70
N TYR A 39 50.38 67.72 62.77
CA TYR A 39 51.18 66.48 62.72
C TYR A 39 50.42 65.25 63.29
N PRO A 40 50.45 64.09 62.59
CA PRO A 40 49.77 62.88 63.03
C PRO A 40 50.54 62.16 64.15
N ALA A 41 50.16 62.40 65.41
CA ALA A 41 50.79 61.78 66.59
C ALA A 41 50.76 60.24 66.54
N ILE A 42 51.92 59.59 66.69
CA ILE A 42 52.05 58.17 67.03
C ILE A 42 51.98 58.01 68.56
N ASN A 43 51.49 56.86 69.00
CA ASN A 43 51.63 56.42 70.38
C ASN A 43 52.76 55.37 70.42
N ALA A 44 53.87 55.74 71.04
CA ALA A 44 55.08 54.91 71.09
C ALA A 44 54.90 53.64 71.93
N SER A 45 54.03 53.62 72.94
CA SER A 45 53.83 52.43 73.80
C SER A 45 53.02 51.32 73.13
N PHE A 46 52.41 51.59 71.98
CA PHE A 46 51.76 50.59 71.12
C PHE A 46 52.55 50.29 69.85
N PHE A 47 53.75 50.85 69.67
CA PHE A 47 54.50 50.69 68.42
C PHE A 47 54.87 49.22 68.14
N GLY A 48 54.74 48.81 66.89
CA GLY A 48 54.82 47.43 66.45
C GLY A 48 56.25 46.91 66.24
N SER A 49 56.38 45.91 65.38
CA SER A 49 57.63 45.15 65.15
C SER A 49 58.69 45.88 64.32
N HIS A 50 58.51 47.18 64.13
CA HIS A 50 59.38 48.08 63.37
C HIS A 50 60.16 49.04 64.28
N ILE A 51 60.23 48.72 65.57
CA ILE A 51 61.11 49.33 66.57
C ILE A 51 62.53 48.73 66.44
N ASN A 52 63.57 49.56 66.48
CA ASN A 52 64.97 49.20 66.20
C ASN A 52 65.22 48.62 64.78
N ILE A 53 64.56 49.17 63.75
CA ILE A 53 64.92 48.97 62.33
C ILE A 53 66.37 49.41 62.08
N ASN A 54 66.81 50.54 62.66
CA ASN A 54 68.23 50.82 62.76
C ASN A 54 68.77 50.13 64.02
N THR A 55 69.55 49.06 63.84
CA THR A 55 70.01 48.19 64.93
C THR A 55 71.17 48.79 65.75
N ALA A 56 71.17 50.11 65.94
CA ALA A 56 72.12 50.88 66.74
C ALA A 56 71.51 51.38 68.06
N ASP A 57 70.18 51.52 68.11
CA ASP A 57 69.44 52.12 69.21
C ASP A 57 68.67 51.03 70.02
N ALA A 58 68.12 51.40 71.18
CA ALA A 58 67.31 50.51 72.01
C ALA A 58 66.02 51.21 72.46
N GLY A 59 64.98 51.09 71.64
CA GLY A 59 63.72 51.82 71.74
C GLY A 59 63.41 52.56 70.43
N LEU A 60 62.19 53.08 70.30
CA LEU A 60 61.75 53.78 69.09
C LEU A 60 62.40 55.17 69.01
N SER A 61 63.21 55.39 67.98
CA SER A 61 63.98 56.63 67.79
C SER A 61 63.54 57.43 66.54
N SER A 62 64.02 58.67 66.41
CA SER A 62 63.87 59.44 65.17
C SER A 62 64.60 58.78 63.99
N SER A 63 65.69 58.06 64.29
CA SER A 63 66.47 57.26 63.34
C SER A 63 65.64 56.10 62.78
N ASP A 64 64.88 55.38 63.61
CA ASP A 64 63.94 54.32 63.18
C ASP A 64 62.96 54.86 62.13
N CYS A 65 62.38 56.05 62.39
CA CYS A 65 61.48 56.70 61.46
C CYS A 65 62.15 56.94 60.10
N THR A 66 63.40 57.44 60.07
CA THR A 66 64.15 57.63 58.81
C THR A 66 64.58 56.33 58.12
N GLY A 67 64.62 55.20 58.85
CA GLY A 67 64.79 53.87 58.27
C GLY A 67 63.63 53.43 57.36
N CYS A 68 62.43 54.00 57.56
CA CYS A 68 61.26 53.78 56.72
C CYS A 68 60.94 54.99 55.81
N HIS A 69 61.13 56.21 56.30
CA HIS A 69 60.84 57.47 55.60
C HIS A 69 62.10 58.06 54.95
N TYR A 70 62.22 57.95 53.63
CA TYR A 70 63.29 58.57 52.86
C TYR A 70 62.88 59.93 52.29
N ASN A 71 63.87 60.80 52.04
CA ASN A 71 63.66 62.15 51.48
C ASN A 71 62.75 63.07 52.33
N VAL A 72 62.97 63.08 53.66
CA VAL A 72 62.35 64.01 54.62
C VAL A 72 62.90 65.45 54.48
N ASN A 73 62.58 66.13 53.37
CA ASN A 73 62.97 67.53 53.19
C ASN A 73 61.97 68.49 53.87
N THR A 74 62.41 69.12 54.96
CA THR A 74 61.63 70.03 55.81
C THR A 74 61.65 71.49 55.37
N SER A 75 62.40 71.84 54.31
CA SER A 75 62.63 73.23 53.90
C SER A 75 61.42 73.90 53.20
N SER A 76 60.24 73.27 53.20
CA SER A 76 59.02 73.76 52.56
C SER A 76 57.76 73.37 53.34
N ILE A 77 56.82 74.31 53.44
CA ILE A 77 55.59 74.25 54.25
C ILE A 77 54.55 73.23 53.71
N PRO A 78 53.48 72.87 54.44
CA PRO A 78 53.25 71.52 54.95
C PRO A 78 52.29 70.67 54.07
N HIS A 79 52.01 69.45 54.55
CA HIS A 79 51.00 68.51 54.04
C HIS A 79 51.34 67.70 52.76
N GLY A 80 52.62 67.58 52.40
CA GLY A 80 53.08 66.56 51.44
C GLY A 80 53.22 65.17 52.09
N PRO A 81 52.88 64.07 51.39
CA PRO A 81 53.19 62.72 51.87
C PRO A 81 54.70 62.47 51.76
N VAL A 82 55.36 62.26 52.92
CA VAL A 82 56.76 61.84 52.98
C VAL A 82 56.92 60.49 52.29
N SER A 83 57.95 60.34 51.44
CA SER A 83 58.20 59.08 50.75
C SER A 83 58.59 57.97 51.74
N THR A 84 57.84 56.88 51.74
CA THR A 84 58.15 55.67 52.52
C THR A 84 58.72 54.60 51.61
N TYR A 85 59.65 53.79 52.12
CA TYR A 85 59.93 52.48 51.53
C TYR A 85 58.66 51.63 51.55
N THR A 86 58.49 50.79 50.53
CA THR A 86 57.45 49.76 50.53
C THR A 86 57.85 48.62 51.49
N CYS A 87 56.88 47.80 51.89
CA CYS A 87 57.18 46.61 52.68
C CYS A 87 58.17 45.70 51.92
N GLU A 88 58.01 45.63 50.59
CA GLU A 88 58.78 44.82 49.67
C GLU A 88 60.25 45.25 49.55
N ASP A 89 60.56 46.55 49.58
CA ASP A 89 61.95 47.05 49.54
C ASP A 89 62.78 46.46 50.71
N CYS A 90 62.22 46.50 51.93
CA CYS A 90 62.87 45.98 53.13
C CYS A 90 62.80 44.45 53.24
N HIS A 91 61.66 43.82 52.93
CA HIS A 91 61.41 42.39 53.16
C HIS A 91 61.70 41.44 51.99
N GLN A 92 62.01 41.94 50.79
CA GLN A 92 62.48 41.10 49.68
C GLN A 92 63.98 41.26 49.42
N GLN A 93 64.48 42.50 49.47
CA GLN A 93 65.86 42.80 49.10
C GLN A 93 66.77 43.07 50.31
N GLY A 94 66.25 43.75 51.34
CA GLY A 94 66.98 44.10 52.56
C GLY A 94 67.26 42.95 53.55
N SER A 95 67.69 43.37 54.74
CA SER A 95 68.11 42.51 55.87
C SER A 95 66.95 41.96 56.73
N ALA A 96 65.71 42.38 56.46
CA ALA A 96 64.54 41.94 57.22
C ALA A 96 64.16 40.48 56.90
N LEU A 97 63.24 39.91 57.69
CA LEU A 97 62.76 38.54 57.47
C LEU A 97 62.17 38.41 56.06
N ARG A 98 62.80 37.56 55.22
CA ARG A 98 62.42 37.42 53.82
C ARG A 98 61.12 36.64 53.62
N VAL A 99 60.15 37.28 53.00
CA VAL A 99 58.83 36.72 52.71
C VAL A 99 58.90 35.95 51.39
N ASN A 100 59.36 34.69 51.43
CA ASN A 100 59.48 33.84 50.23
C ASN A 100 58.13 33.23 49.80
N ASN A 101 57.18 33.08 50.73
CA ASN A 101 55.86 32.51 50.51
C ASN A 101 54.75 33.55 50.78
N HIS A 102 53.67 33.51 49.99
CA HIS A 102 52.58 34.50 49.91
C HIS A 102 52.95 35.85 49.23
N LEU A 103 53.90 35.85 48.28
CA LEU A 103 54.14 36.99 47.39
C LEU A 103 53.07 37.10 46.30
N LYS A 104 52.82 38.34 45.85
CA LYS A 104 51.97 38.66 44.69
C LYS A 104 52.50 37.92 43.44
N ASN A 105 51.73 36.97 42.93
CA ASN A 105 52.07 36.04 41.83
C ASN A 105 53.07 34.90 42.13
N ALA A 106 53.28 34.49 43.38
CA ALA A 106 54.07 33.30 43.72
C ALA A 106 53.22 32.00 43.85
N ASN A 107 53.85 30.88 44.22
CA ASN A 107 53.24 29.52 44.30
C ASN A 107 51.98 29.43 45.18
N ILE A 108 51.81 30.33 46.15
CA ILE A 108 50.51 30.58 46.79
C ILE A 108 50.10 31.99 46.40
N SER A 109 49.46 32.10 45.23
CA SER A 109 49.07 33.39 44.65
C SER A 109 47.89 33.98 45.41
N VAL A 110 48.16 35.02 46.18
CA VAL A 110 47.17 35.89 46.79
C VAL A 110 47.35 37.31 46.28
N ASN A 111 46.32 37.89 45.67
CA ASN A 111 46.27 39.31 45.31
C ASN A 111 45.85 40.14 46.53
N VAL A 112 46.64 40.04 47.60
CA VAL A 112 46.60 40.90 48.80
C VAL A 112 48.00 41.48 49.00
N GLN A 113 48.14 42.55 49.77
CA GLN A 113 49.42 43.18 50.09
C GLN A 113 49.76 42.94 51.56
N CYS A 114 51.04 43.09 51.94
CA CYS A 114 51.50 42.79 53.29
C CYS A 114 50.67 43.51 54.37
N TYR A 115 50.26 44.75 54.10
CA TYR A 115 49.45 45.54 55.02
C TYR A 115 48.01 45.01 55.23
N ASP A 116 47.44 44.27 54.28
CA ASP A 116 46.07 43.73 54.40
C ASP A 116 45.98 42.69 55.52
N CYS A 117 47.04 41.89 55.70
CA CYS A 117 47.17 40.95 56.82
C CYS A 117 47.76 41.64 58.07
N HIS A 118 48.87 42.38 57.94
CA HIS A 118 49.58 42.91 59.12
C HIS A 118 48.80 44.00 59.87
N SER A 119 47.98 44.83 59.21
CA SER A 119 47.14 45.81 59.91
C SER A 119 46.12 45.16 60.84
N LYS A 120 45.58 43.99 60.45
CA LYS A 120 44.59 43.19 61.21
C LYS A 120 45.19 42.52 62.46
N THR A 121 46.52 42.50 62.62
CA THR A 121 47.18 42.02 63.85
C THR A 121 47.06 43.00 65.02
N SER A 122 46.62 44.24 64.76
CA SER A 122 46.42 45.29 65.76
C SER A 122 44.96 45.76 65.76
N SER A 123 44.50 46.24 66.91
CA SER A 123 43.20 46.91 67.05
C SER A 123 43.24 48.42 66.76
N LEU A 124 44.38 48.93 66.26
CA LEU A 124 44.65 50.36 66.11
C LEU A 124 44.78 50.74 64.62
N PHE A 125 43.79 51.48 64.11
CA PHE A 125 43.83 52.04 62.76
C PHE A 125 44.35 53.48 62.79
N LYS A 126 45.34 53.81 61.94
CA LYS A 126 45.91 55.16 61.83
C LYS A 126 46.20 55.55 60.37
N TYR A 127 45.40 56.48 59.83
CA TYR A 127 45.42 57.05 58.46
C TYR A 127 45.27 56.08 57.27
N SER A 128 46.00 54.95 57.23
CA SER A 128 45.88 53.94 56.18
C SER A 128 46.20 52.54 56.69
N ALA A 129 45.81 51.49 55.95
CA ALA A 129 46.17 50.12 56.31
C ALA A 129 47.70 49.92 56.32
N SER A 130 48.42 50.51 55.36
CA SER A 130 49.89 50.50 55.32
C SER A 130 50.51 51.19 56.53
N ALA A 131 50.06 52.40 56.89
CA ALA A 131 50.55 53.10 58.08
C ALA A 131 50.16 52.39 59.40
N SER A 132 49.06 51.62 59.40
CA SER A 132 48.67 50.81 60.56
C SER A 132 49.56 49.56 60.68
N ALA A 133 49.85 48.88 59.57
CA ALA A 133 50.79 47.75 59.54
C ALA A 133 52.24 48.16 59.86
N ALA A 134 52.67 49.34 59.40
CA ALA A 134 54.00 49.87 59.69
C ALA A 134 54.15 50.27 61.18
N HIS A 135 53.25 51.11 61.71
CA HIS A 135 53.42 51.62 63.08
C HIS A 135 52.92 50.65 64.17
N TYR A 136 51.95 49.77 63.89
CA TYR A 136 51.27 48.96 64.91
C TYR A 136 51.25 47.45 64.62
N GLY A 137 51.82 47.00 63.49
CA GLY A 137 51.87 45.59 63.12
C GLY A 137 52.68 44.75 64.10
N MET A 138 52.06 43.72 64.67
CA MET A 138 52.72 42.78 65.57
C MET A 138 53.46 41.67 64.80
N ASN A 139 54.41 41.02 65.47
CA ASN A 139 55.23 39.97 64.88
C ASN A 139 54.33 38.75 64.59
N ALA A 140 54.46 38.13 63.41
CA ALA A 140 53.52 37.12 62.88
C ALA A 140 53.53 35.75 63.60
N GLY A 141 54.01 35.70 64.84
CA GLY A 141 53.61 34.68 65.81
C GLY A 141 52.30 35.12 66.47
N PHE A 142 51.16 34.65 65.95
CA PHE A 142 49.79 34.97 66.40
C PHE A 142 49.42 34.43 67.80
N GLY A 143 50.36 34.43 68.77
CA GLY A 143 50.21 33.83 70.09
C GLY A 143 50.22 32.29 70.14
N ILE A 144 50.32 31.63 68.98
CA ILE A 144 50.17 30.17 68.83
C ILE A 144 51.40 29.58 68.10
N SER A 145 51.92 28.47 68.60
CA SER A 145 53.00 27.70 67.96
C SER A 145 52.54 27.06 66.63
N PRO A 146 53.44 26.86 65.64
CA PRO A 146 53.11 26.16 64.39
C PRO A 146 52.43 24.80 64.66
N GLY A 147 51.30 24.55 63.98
CA GLY A 147 50.44 23.42 64.28
C GLY A 147 48.98 23.65 63.83
N GLU A 148 48.11 22.68 64.12
CA GLU A 148 46.69 22.73 63.75
C GLU A 148 46.00 24.02 64.21
N GLY A 149 46.24 24.46 65.45
CA GLY A 149 45.67 25.70 66.01
C GLY A 149 46.15 26.98 65.32
N TYR A 150 47.37 26.99 64.77
CA TYR A 150 47.95 28.11 64.02
C TYR A 150 47.31 28.22 62.62
N CYS A 151 47.10 27.09 61.94
CA CYS A 151 46.32 27.04 60.70
C CYS A 151 44.85 27.43 60.95
N ALA A 152 44.23 26.84 61.96
CA ALA A 152 42.84 27.08 62.32
C ALA A 152 42.57 28.55 62.67
N TYR A 153 43.52 29.29 63.27
CA TYR A 153 43.38 30.73 63.55
C TYR A 153 43.02 31.56 62.30
N CYS A 154 43.54 31.18 61.13
CA CYS A 154 43.23 31.84 59.86
C CYS A 154 41.99 31.24 59.16
N HIS A 155 41.75 29.94 59.33
CA HIS A 155 40.75 29.16 58.58
C HIS A 155 39.53 28.74 59.43
N GLN A 156 39.19 29.55 60.44
CA GLN A 156 38.35 29.13 61.58
C GLN A 156 36.84 29.16 61.33
N ASN A 157 36.34 30.20 60.64
CA ASN A 157 34.92 30.45 60.35
C ASN A 157 34.76 31.80 59.61
N SER A 158 33.56 32.05 59.08
CA SER A 158 33.17 33.28 58.36
C SER A 158 33.19 34.58 59.19
N SER A 159 33.49 34.53 60.48
CA SER A 159 33.59 35.69 61.37
C SER A 159 35.04 36.09 61.72
N THR A 160 36.07 35.38 61.23
CA THR A 160 37.47 35.76 61.47
C THR A 160 37.80 37.14 60.86
N VAL A 161 38.65 37.92 61.52
CA VAL A 161 39.05 39.28 61.05
C VAL A 161 39.82 39.25 59.74
N TYR A 162 40.34 38.07 59.36
CA TYR A 162 41.04 37.78 58.12
C TYR A 162 40.11 37.29 56.98
N LYS A 163 38.79 37.20 57.20
CA LYS A 163 37.83 36.75 56.17
C LYS A 163 37.92 37.57 54.88
N ASP A 164 38.18 38.88 55.01
CA ASP A 164 38.19 39.83 53.89
C ASP A 164 39.48 39.73 53.05
N VAL A 165 40.53 39.05 53.54
CA VAL A 165 41.78 38.81 52.81
C VAL A 165 41.86 37.41 52.19
N MET A 166 40.94 36.51 52.55
CA MET A 166 40.84 35.16 51.99
C MET A 166 40.07 35.20 50.66
N GLN A 167 40.82 35.19 49.55
CA GLN A 167 40.27 35.44 48.20
C GLN A 167 39.27 34.39 47.71
N ASN A 168 39.38 33.16 48.24
CA ASN A 168 38.38 32.12 48.07
C ASN A 168 37.56 32.01 49.37
N PRO A 169 36.25 32.30 49.36
CA PRO A 169 35.41 32.14 50.55
C PRO A 169 35.44 30.73 51.15
N ASN A 170 35.66 29.70 50.33
CA ASN A 170 35.80 28.32 50.81
C ASN A 170 37.10 28.09 51.60
N ASN A 171 38.10 28.97 51.48
CA ASN A 171 39.31 28.94 52.31
C ASN A 171 39.12 29.65 53.67
N ILE A 172 37.97 30.29 53.94
CA ILE A 172 37.70 30.94 55.23
C ILE A 172 37.34 29.89 56.32
N LEU A 173 36.81 28.75 55.89
CA LEU A 173 36.46 27.61 56.75
C LEU A 173 37.02 26.33 56.11
N VAL A 174 38.27 25.99 56.43
CA VAL A 174 38.92 24.76 55.93
C VAL A 174 38.74 23.67 56.99
N GLY A 175 37.80 22.77 56.75
CA GLY A 175 37.63 21.57 57.57
C GLY A 175 38.77 20.57 57.36
N ASN A 176 39.10 19.82 58.41
CA ASN A 176 39.89 18.59 58.29
C ASN A 176 39.17 17.62 57.31
N HIS A 177 39.91 16.70 56.71
CA HIS A 177 39.45 15.80 55.63
C HIS A 177 38.13 15.05 55.94
N THR A 178 37.84 14.81 57.23
CA THR A 178 36.61 14.22 57.77
C THR A 178 36.00 15.06 58.90
N SER A 179 35.75 16.35 58.61
CA SER A 179 35.51 17.49 59.52
C SER A 179 34.67 17.31 60.79
N ASP A 180 33.71 16.38 60.83
CA ASP A 180 32.68 16.33 61.90
C ASP A 180 32.70 15.06 62.78
N ILE A 181 33.46 14.02 62.42
CA ILE A 181 33.43 12.73 63.14
C ILE A 181 34.42 12.68 64.32
N THR A 182 35.53 13.40 64.25
CA THR A 182 36.71 13.16 65.10
C THR A 182 36.64 13.81 66.49
N SER A 183 35.73 14.77 66.72
CA SER A 183 35.51 15.38 68.05
C SER A 183 34.89 14.41 69.06
N ILE A 184 34.35 13.27 68.60
CA ILE A 184 33.67 12.27 69.42
C ILE A 184 34.42 10.93 69.42
N TYR A 185 35.07 10.53 68.31
CA TYR A 185 35.73 9.22 68.17
C TYR A 185 37.12 9.29 67.51
N PRO A 186 38.22 9.38 68.29
CA PRO A 186 39.60 9.44 67.77
C PRO A 186 40.13 8.17 67.08
N LEU A 187 39.37 7.06 67.09
CA LEU A 187 39.80 5.74 66.61
C LEU A 187 39.08 5.30 65.31
N HIS A 188 38.57 6.25 64.51
CA HIS A 188 37.88 5.92 63.26
C HIS A 188 38.85 5.39 62.18
N PRO A 189 38.62 4.22 61.55
CA PRO A 189 39.59 3.56 60.66
C PRO A 189 40.02 4.36 59.43
N ALA A 190 39.22 5.33 58.97
CA ALA A 190 39.55 6.17 57.82
C ALA A 190 40.68 7.20 58.09
N GLY A 191 41.10 7.36 59.36
CA GLY A 191 42.13 8.32 59.77
C GLY A 191 41.64 9.77 59.87
N SER A 192 42.51 10.63 60.40
CA SER A 192 42.34 12.09 60.51
C SER A 192 43.66 12.78 60.19
N PRO A 193 43.92 13.13 58.91
CA PRO A 193 45.13 13.85 58.54
C PRO A 193 44.97 15.34 58.89
N ASN A 194 45.50 15.71 60.06
CA ASN A 194 45.65 17.11 60.48
C ASN A 194 46.38 17.95 59.41
N CYS A 195 46.15 19.26 59.37
CA CYS A 195 46.75 20.17 58.39
C CYS A 195 48.27 19.99 58.30
N THR A 196 48.95 19.80 59.43
CA THR A 196 50.40 19.57 59.49
C THR A 196 50.89 18.29 58.82
N ASN A 197 50.03 17.26 58.72
CA ASN A 197 50.38 15.99 58.09
C ASN A 197 50.35 16.11 56.54
N CYS A 198 49.48 16.99 56.02
CA CYS A 198 49.34 17.25 54.60
C CYS A 198 50.21 18.41 54.09
N HIS A 199 50.49 19.40 54.94
CA HIS A 199 51.15 20.65 54.54
C HIS A 199 52.53 20.88 55.17
N GLY A 200 52.87 20.25 56.29
CA GLY A 200 54.11 20.50 57.06
C GLY A 200 53.89 21.28 58.37
N GLN A 201 54.93 21.39 59.20
CA GLN A 201 54.87 21.92 60.59
C GLN A 201 55.46 23.33 60.75
N ASP A 202 55.52 24.12 59.69
CA ASP A 202 56.25 25.40 59.62
C ASP A 202 55.31 26.62 59.75
N LYS A 203 55.85 27.86 59.71
CA LYS A 203 55.09 29.12 59.73
C LYS A 203 54.62 29.52 58.32
N LEU A 204 53.65 30.44 58.21
CA LEU A 204 53.06 30.90 56.93
C LEU A 204 54.05 31.44 55.88
N HIS A 205 55.28 31.80 56.27
CA HIS A 205 56.35 32.24 55.35
C HIS A 205 57.56 31.28 55.31
N GLY A 206 57.53 30.20 56.08
CA GLY A 206 58.55 29.16 56.07
C GLY A 206 58.44 28.26 54.85
N THR A 207 59.57 27.68 54.43
CA THR A 207 59.67 26.91 53.17
C THR A 207 59.08 25.50 53.26
N ASN A 208 58.81 25.00 54.47
CA ASN A 208 58.31 23.63 54.66
C ASN A 208 56.78 23.56 54.73
N ILE A 209 56.05 24.69 54.61
CA ILE A 209 54.63 24.65 54.21
C ILE A 209 54.55 24.45 52.70
N THR A 210 53.96 23.33 52.27
CA THR A 210 53.74 23.02 50.85
C THR A 210 52.31 22.58 50.59
N ARG A 211 51.88 22.57 49.32
CA ARG A 211 50.59 22.01 48.91
C ARG A 211 50.79 20.57 48.44
N PRO A 212 50.11 19.57 49.00
CA PRO A 212 50.21 18.19 48.54
C PRO A 212 49.61 18.03 47.12
N LEU A 213 50.16 17.10 46.34
CA LEU A 213 49.60 16.72 45.05
C LEU A 213 48.46 15.72 45.26
N ALA A 214 47.27 16.04 44.77
CA ALA A 214 46.05 15.28 45.02
C ALA A 214 45.83 14.12 44.02
N ASP A 215 46.76 13.17 43.96
CA ASP A 215 46.64 11.94 43.16
C ASP A 215 46.24 10.71 44.01
N SER A 216 45.91 9.57 43.37
CA SER A 216 45.56 8.36 44.13
C SER A 216 46.73 7.75 44.91
N GLY A 217 48.00 8.04 44.58
CA GLY A 217 49.13 7.62 45.39
C GLY A 217 49.12 8.32 46.74
N PHE A 218 48.91 9.64 46.73
CA PHE A 218 48.69 10.42 47.95
C PHE A 218 47.48 9.94 48.75
N CYS A 219 46.33 9.70 48.11
CA CYS A 219 45.14 9.13 48.79
C CYS A 219 45.43 7.76 49.41
N ASN A 220 46.06 6.86 48.65
CA ASN A 220 46.29 5.48 49.08
C ASN A 220 47.29 5.40 50.24
N ASN A 221 48.27 6.30 50.33
CA ASN A 221 49.18 6.41 51.46
C ASN A 221 48.46 6.68 52.80
N CYS A 222 47.29 7.34 52.77
CA CYS A 222 46.44 7.50 53.96
C CYS A 222 45.47 6.32 54.16
N HIS A 223 44.98 5.71 53.08
CA HIS A 223 44.00 4.62 53.13
C HIS A 223 44.59 3.20 53.10
N LEU A 224 45.89 3.03 53.38
CA LEU A 224 46.61 1.74 53.37
C LEU A 224 45.93 0.64 54.21
N ASN A 225 45.29 1.04 55.32
CA ASN A 225 44.66 0.14 56.29
C ASN A 225 43.12 0.04 56.12
N ASP A 226 42.52 0.58 55.06
CA ASP A 226 41.10 0.32 54.79
C ASP A 226 40.90 -1.18 54.48
N ARG A 227 39.84 -1.75 55.06
CA ARG A 227 39.52 -3.18 55.01
C ARG A 227 39.15 -3.67 53.60
N ILE A 228 38.96 -2.74 52.68
CA ILE A 228 38.68 -2.95 51.27
C ILE A 228 39.57 -1.96 50.48
N GLN A 229 40.84 -2.30 50.27
CA GLN A 229 41.84 -1.45 49.61
C GLN A 229 41.28 -0.77 48.34
N LYS A 230 41.36 0.57 48.30
CA LYS A 230 40.85 1.37 47.17
C LYS A 230 41.96 1.64 46.17
N ASN A 231 41.72 1.35 44.90
CA ASN A 231 42.65 1.62 43.82
C ASN A 231 42.00 2.49 42.72
N LYS A 232 42.84 3.00 41.81
CA LYS A 232 42.37 3.68 40.59
C LYS A 232 41.46 2.74 39.81
N HIS A 233 40.22 3.14 39.55
CA HIS A 233 39.33 2.34 38.71
C HIS A 233 39.94 2.13 37.31
N ALA A 234 39.95 0.88 36.85
CA ALA A 234 40.60 0.44 35.61
C ALA A 234 42.11 0.77 35.53
N GLY A 235 42.76 1.04 36.68
CA GLY A 235 44.14 1.54 36.77
C GLY A 235 44.34 2.98 36.24
N LYS A 236 43.27 3.65 35.78
CA LYS A 236 43.34 4.87 34.95
C LYS A 236 42.60 6.08 35.53
N VAL A 237 41.62 5.87 36.41
CA VAL A 237 40.83 6.95 37.00
C VAL A 237 41.39 7.30 38.39
N GLU A 238 41.99 8.49 38.51
CA GLU A 238 42.39 9.05 39.81
C GLU A 238 41.19 9.24 40.73
N CYS A 239 41.34 8.89 42.01
CA CYS A 239 40.30 8.98 43.05
C CYS A 239 39.69 10.38 43.11
N ILE A 240 40.51 11.43 42.96
CA ILE A 240 40.09 12.83 43.00
C ILE A 240 39.05 13.16 41.92
N ARG A 241 38.98 12.44 40.79
CA ARG A 241 37.96 12.67 39.74
C ARG A 241 36.57 12.23 40.16
N CYS A 242 36.46 11.26 41.06
CA CYS A 242 35.18 10.80 41.63
C CYS A 242 34.86 11.51 42.96
N HIS A 243 35.90 11.93 43.69
CA HIS A 243 35.80 12.41 45.07
C HIS A 243 36.01 13.91 45.29
N SER A 244 36.37 14.66 44.24
CA SER A 244 36.35 16.12 44.28
C SER A 244 35.95 16.73 42.94
N GLU A 245 35.34 17.89 43.03
CA GLU A 245 34.84 18.65 41.89
C GLU A 245 35.98 19.31 41.10
N VAL A 246 37.05 19.66 41.83
CA VAL A 246 38.28 20.29 41.35
C VAL A 246 39.46 19.36 41.69
N PRO A 247 40.35 19.00 40.75
CA PRO A 247 41.46 18.05 40.97
C PRO A 247 42.55 18.48 41.98
N SER A 248 42.30 19.49 42.81
CA SER A 248 43.27 20.05 43.76
C SER A 248 42.65 20.39 45.12
N ASP A 249 41.39 20.02 45.33
CA ASP A 249 40.63 20.25 46.56
C ASP A 249 40.45 18.92 47.31
N VAL A 250 41.26 18.74 48.35
CA VAL A 250 41.34 17.54 49.21
C VAL A 250 40.64 17.72 50.56
N HIS A 251 40.05 18.89 50.80
CA HIS A 251 39.31 19.21 52.01
C HIS A 251 37.82 18.94 51.75
N SER A 252 37.11 18.36 52.73
CA SER A 252 35.69 17.98 52.59
C SER A 252 35.39 17.08 51.38
N ILE A 253 35.84 15.82 51.43
CA ILE A 253 35.62 14.83 50.36
C ILE A 253 34.17 14.78 49.90
N LYS A 254 33.99 14.93 48.58
CA LYS A 254 32.71 14.84 47.89
C LYS A 254 32.53 13.45 47.26
N TYR A 255 31.36 13.23 46.70
CA TYR A 255 31.03 12.09 45.86
C TYR A 255 30.31 12.61 44.63
N ILE A 256 30.73 12.17 43.45
CA ILE A 256 30.01 12.48 42.21
C ILE A 256 28.64 11.79 42.21
N LEU A 257 27.60 12.52 41.79
CA LEU A 257 26.22 12.07 41.68
C LEU A 257 25.91 11.61 40.23
N PRO A 258 24.80 10.87 39.99
CA PRO A 258 24.39 10.41 38.65
C PRO A 258 24.16 11.51 37.59
N ASN A 259 24.10 12.78 37.97
CA ASN A 259 24.01 13.93 37.07
C ASN A 259 25.38 14.62 36.81
N GLY A 260 26.47 14.12 37.40
CA GLY A 260 27.82 14.68 37.29
C GLY A 260 28.13 15.86 38.23
N SER A 261 27.20 16.29 39.10
CA SER A 261 27.50 17.24 40.19
C SER A 261 28.09 16.49 41.40
N TYR A 262 28.62 17.22 42.38
CA TYR A 262 29.37 16.64 43.50
C TYR A 262 28.73 17.03 44.84
N GLN A 263 28.54 16.05 45.73
CA GLN A 263 27.96 16.26 47.05
C GLN A 263 28.89 15.73 48.15
N GLY A 264 29.23 16.58 49.11
CA GLY A 264 29.92 16.19 50.35
C GLY A 264 28.93 15.61 51.37
N ILE A 265 29.44 14.84 52.33
CA ILE A 265 28.64 14.38 53.48
C ILE A 265 28.89 15.33 54.66
N ASN A 266 27.83 15.89 55.23
CA ASN A 266 27.86 16.50 56.55
C ASN A 266 27.48 15.43 57.59
N ALA A 267 28.47 14.90 58.31
CA ALA A 267 28.37 13.65 59.06
C ALA A 267 28.53 13.85 60.58
N THR A 268 27.54 14.48 61.22
CA THR A 268 27.59 14.82 62.66
C THR A 268 27.41 13.65 63.64
N LYS A 269 27.02 12.45 63.16
CA LYS A 269 26.82 11.24 63.99
C LYS A 269 27.13 9.98 63.18
N CYS A 270 27.49 8.87 63.84
CA CYS A 270 27.79 7.60 63.17
C CYS A 270 26.65 7.10 62.26
N GLY A 271 25.39 7.31 62.68
CA GLY A 271 24.20 6.96 61.88
C GLY A 271 24.01 7.76 60.58
N SER A 272 24.79 8.83 60.36
CA SER A 272 24.81 9.57 59.09
C SER A 272 25.53 8.82 57.97
N CYS A 273 26.38 7.84 58.31
CA CYS A 273 27.19 7.08 57.36
C CYS A 273 27.16 5.56 57.57
N HIS A 274 26.66 5.06 58.70
CA HIS A 274 26.59 3.62 59.00
C HIS A 274 25.16 3.20 59.37
N VAL A 275 24.72 2.07 58.83
CA VAL A 275 23.56 1.34 59.36
C VAL A 275 24.00 0.35 60.45
N SER A 276 23.06 -0.39 61.06
CA SER A 276 23.38 -1.49 61.96
C SER A 276 24.37 -2.48 61.32
N ASN A 277 25.26 -3.05 62.14
CA ASN A 277 26.41 -3.87 61.73
C ASN A 277 27.53 -3.10 60.97
N PHE A 278 27.64 -1.78 61.19
CA PHE A 278 28.71 -0.90 60.66
C PHE A 278 28.78 -0.75 59.13
N SER A 279 27.88 -1.36 58.36
CA SER A 279 27.84 -1.22 56.90
C SER A 279 27.71 0.24 56.47
N PHE A 280 28.66 0.72 55.66
CA PHE A 280 28.69 2.09 55.17
C PHE A 280 27.55 2.35 54.17
N ARG A 281 26.87 3.48 54.32
CA ARG A 281 25.77 3.94 53.45
C ARG A 281 25.85 5.45 53.28
N LEU A 282 25.87 5.91 52.03
CA LEU A 282 25.68 7.32 51.70
C LEU A 282 24.21 7.72 51.90
N PRO A 283 23.91 8.94 52.40
CA PRO A 283 22.55 9.45 52.54
C PRO A 283 21.90 9.85 51.19
N PHE A 284 22.68 9.82 50.10
CA PHE A 284 22.28 10.11 48.73
C PHE A 284 22.84 9.04 47.77
N SER A 285 22.23 8.90 46.59
CA SER A 285 22.75 8.01 45.54
C SER A 285 23.93 8.66 44.83
N ALA A 286 25.13 8.12 45.00
CA ALA A 286 26.30 8.46 44.18
C ALA A 286 26.19 7.86 42.76
N ALA A 287 27.06 8.32 41.85
CA ALA A 287 27.21 7.71 40.54
C ALA A 287 27.68 6.25 40.64
N ASN A 288 27.28 5.46 39.67
CA ASN A 288 27.46 4.01 39.60
C ASN A 288 27.82 3.58 38.17
N CYS A 289 27.93 2.28 37.91
CA CYS A 289 28.30 1.76 36.59
C CYS A 289 27.34 2.24 35.49
N THR A 290 26.02 2.27 35.76
CA THR A 290 25.04 2.77 34.79
C THR A 290 25.20 4.27 34.51
N SER A 291 25.47 5.08 35.53
CA SER A 291 25.70 6.53 35.37
C SER A 291 26.90 6.83 34.48
N CYS A 292 27.99 6.07 34.64
CA CYS A 292 29.26 6.34 33.96
C CYS A 292 29.39 5.70 32.57
N HIS A 293 28.79 4.52 32.35
CA HIS A 293 29.03 3.71 31.15
C HIS A 293 27.82 3.55 30.22
N GLN A 294 26.58 3.81 30.66
CA GLN A 294 25.40 3.66 29.79
C GLN A 294 25.03 4.99 29.09
N GLY A 295 24.52 4.90 27.85
CA GLY A 295 23.96 6.05 27.13
C GLY A 295 25.05 7.01 26.64
N SER A 296 25.10 8.23 27.18
CA SER A 296 26.21 9.18 26.92
C SER A 296 27.33 9.09 27.96
N GLY A 297 27.13 8.35 29.05
CA GLY A 297 27.93 8.47 30.27
C GLY A 297 27.91 9.89 30.87
N LEU A 298 28.84 10.14 31.79
CA LEU A 298 29.10 11.47 32.36
C LEU A 298 30.17 12.20 31.54
N ILE A 299 29.92 13.46 31.17
CA ILE A 299 30.83 14.28 30.33
C ILE A 299 32.25 14.38 30.92
N LYS A 300 32.39 14.43 32.26
CA LYS A 300 33.70 14.41 32.97
C LYS A 300 34.51 13.12 32.74
N PHE A 301 33.91 12.09 32.14
CA PHE A 301 34.51 10.79 31.84
C PHE A 301 34.25 10.34 30.38
N ALA A 302 34.23 11.26 29.41
CA ALA A 302 34.01 10.97 27.98
C ALA A 302 35.02 9.99 27.30
N GLN A 303 36.01 9.47 28.04
CA GLN A 303 36.94 8.41 27.61
C GLN A 303 36.60 7.03 28.24
N ALA A 304 35.57 6.94 29.06
CA ALA A 304 35.08 5.67 29.60
C ALA A 304 34.49 4.81 28.46
N PRO A 305 34.58 3.46 28.53
CA PRO A 305 33.84 2.60 27.62
C PRO A 305 32.34 2.86 27.76
N ILE A 306 31.68 3.20 26.66
CA ILE A 306 30.24 3.43 26.59
C ILE A 306 29.54 2.21 26.00
N ILE A 307 28.43 1.81 26.63
CA ILE A 307 27.59 0.68 26.23
C ILE A 307 26.12 1.14 26.05
N PRO A 308 25.29 0.37 25.32
CA PRO A 308 23.89 0.71 25.10
C PRO A 308 23.08 0.91 26.39
N THR A 309 21.99 1.67 26.29
CA THR A 309 21.03 1.89 27.38
C THR A 309 19.60 1.59 26.91
N PRO A 310 18.83 0.74 27.62
CA PRO A 310 19.28 -0.17 28.67
C PRO A 310 20.27 -1.24 28.14
N VAL A 311 20.96 -1.94 29.05
CA VAL A 311 21.63 -3.20 28.73
C VAL A 311 20.56 -4.28 28.56
N ASN A 312 20.60 -4.96 27.42
CA ASN A 312 19.69 -6.05 27.05
C ASN A 312 20.48 -7.34 26.85
N HIS A 313 19.92 -8.46 27.29
CA HIS A 313 20.46 -9.79 27.01
C HIS A 313 19.44 -10.75 26.37
N SER A 314 18.28 -10.21 25.96
CA SER A 314 17.39 -10.75 24.93
C SER A 314 16.45 -9.62 24.44
N THR A 315 15.50 -9.92 23.55
CA THR A 315 14.41 -8.98 23.20
C THR A 315 13.49 -8.61 24.36
N ASN A 316 13.50 -9.37 25.45
CA ASN A 316 12.69 -9.07 26.62
C ASN A 316 13.51 -8.19 27.59
N PRO A 317 13.06 -6.96 27.94
CA PRO A 317 13.79 -6.08 28.86
C PRO A 317 13.97 -6.68 30.26
N TYR A 318 13.23 -7.74 30.58
CA TYR A 318 13.32 -8.50 31.84
C TYR A 318 14.26 -9.71 31.78
N SER A 319 14.94 -9.93 30.64
CA SER A 319 15.81 -11.07 30.28
C SER A 319 16.43 -11.85 31.46
N GLY A 320 17.33 -11.24 32.23
CA GLY A 320 18.07 -11.94 33.30
C GLY A 320 17.29 -12.22 34.59
N ALA A 321 16.11 -11.62 34.77
CA ALA A 321 15.28 -11.82 35.97
C ALA A 321 14.18 -12.88 35.80
N LEU A 322 13.89 -13.30 34.57
CA LEU A 322 12.82 -14.26 34.25
C LEU A 322 13.18 -15.72 34.54
N TRP A 323 14.46 -16.06 34.66
CA TRP A 323 14.96 -17.44 34.75
C TRP A 323 15.12 -17.96 36.20
N ASN A 324 14.22 -17.54 37.09
CA ASN A 324 14.27 -17.76 38.54
C ASN A 324 13.50 -19.03 38.99
N GLY A 325 13.96 -20.20 38.55
CA GLY A 325 13.37 -21.51 38.90
C GLY A 325 14.24 -22.34 39.84
N SER A 326 14.99 -23.31 39.29
CA SER A 326 15.96 -24.17 40.00
C SER A 326 17.13 -23.41 40.63
N GLN A 327 17.36 -22.17 40.21
CA GLN A 327 18.30 -21.22 40.79
C GLN A 327 17.68 -19.80 40.81
N PRO A 328 18.24 -18.86 41.60
CA PRO A 328 17.76 -17.47 41.60
C PRO A 328 17.87 -16.77 40.25
N ALA A 329 17.21 -15.62 40.11
CA ALA A 329 17.43 -14.68 39.01
C ALA A 329 18.90 -14.26 38.90
N TYR A 330 19.39 -14.04 37.68
CA TYR A 330 20.77 -13.58 37.44
C TYR A 330 20.96 -12.11 37.87
N TRP A 331 19.96 -11.26 37.57
CA TRP A 331 19.90 -9.87 38.03
C TRP A 331 18.46 -9.38 38.21
N SER A 332 18.28 -8.14 38.66
CA SER A 332 16.98 -7.55 39.00
C SER A 332 16.56 -6.47 38.00
N ASN A 333 15.30 -6.54 37.56
CA ASN A 333 14.69 -5.52 36.68
C ASN A 333 14.51 -4.17 37.38
N ALA A 334 14.57 -4.12 38.72
CA ALA A 334 14.44 -2.87 39.48
C ALA A 334 15.70 -1.97 39.37
N SER A 335 16.84 -2.50 38.91
CA SER A 335 18.03 -1.68 38.67
C SER A 335 18.99 -2.33 37.68
N GLN A 336 19.27 -1.60 36.60
CA GLN A 336 20.31 -1.90 35.61
C GLN A 336 21.74 -1.98 36.21
N GLN A 337 21.96 -1.50 37.44
CA GLN A 337 23.22 -1.74 38.14
C GLN A 337 23.43 -3.23 38.45
N SER A 338 22.35 -3.99 38.69
CA SER A 338 22.46 -5.38 39.11
C SER A 338 22.93 -6.33 38.00
N SER A 339 22.72 -6.00 36.72
CA SER A 339 23.35 -6.73 35.61
C SER A 339 24.84 -6.42 35.51
N CYS A 340 25.26 -5.17 35.76
CA CYS A 340 26.67 -4.80 35.89
C CYS A 340 27.35 -5.55 37.05
N ASP A 341 26.70 -5.63 38.22
CA ASP A 341 27.20 -6.35 39.40
C ASP A 341 27.21 -7.88 39.18
N TYR A 342 26.26 -8.41 38.42
CA TYR A 342 26.26 -9.82 38.01
C TYR A 342 27.42 -10.14 37.07
N CYS A 343 27.58 -9.37 35.99
CA CYS A 343 28.60 -9.62 34.96
C CYS A 343 30.02 -9.27 35.42
N HIS A 344 30.25 -8.07 35.95
CA HIS A 344 31.59 -7.61 36.34
C HIS A 344 31.83 -7.76 37.85
N GLY A 345 30.82 -7.43 38.66
CA GLY A 345 31.00 -7.18 40.10
C GLY A 345 31.31 -5.72 40.41
N ASN A 346 31.57 -5.42 41.68
CA ASN A 346 31.84 -4.05 42.13
C ASN A 346 33.29 -3.63 41.86
N THR A 347 33.60 -3.26 40.62
CA THR A 347 34.95 -2.87 40.18
C THR A 347 35.25 -1.36 40.34
N LEU A 348 34.40 -0.60 41.05
CA LEU A 348 34.48 0.87 41.15
C LEU A 348 35.77 1.41 41.80
N HIS A 349 36.55 0.56 42.49
CA HIS A 349 37.84 0.91 43.09
C HIS A 349 38.92 -0.14 42.74
N ASP A 350 38.76 -0.82 41.61
CA ASP A 350 39.54 -1.99 41.20
C ASP A 350 40.36 -1.68 39.94
N PRO A 351 41.66 -2.06 39.87
CA PRO A 351 42.43 -1.97 38.63
C PRO A 351 41.88 -2.87 37.51
N GLU A 352 41.28 -4.01 37.84
CA GLU A 352 40.79 -5.02 36.91
C GLU A 352 39.31 -4.82 36.59
N ALA A 353 38.98 -3.70 35.93
CA ALA A 353 37.61 -3.24 35.74
C ALA A 353 36.65 -4.22 35.01
N LEU A 354 37.17 -5.25 34.33
CA LEU A 354 36.37 -6.33 33.73
C LEU A 354 35.83 -7.33 34.78
N GLY A 355 36.46 -7.45 35.94
CA GLY A 355 36.06 -8.35 37.03
C GLY A 355 35.83 -9.78 36.54
N LYS A 356 34.68 -10.37 36.89
CA LYS A 356 34.38 -11.79 36.56
C LYS A 356 34.46 -12.11 35.07
N VAL A 357 34.26 -11.13 34.18
CA VAL A 357 34.31 -11.31 32.71
C VAL A 357 35.71 -11.71 32.23
N GLU A 358 36.79 -11.34 32.94
CA GLU A 358 38.15 -11.76 32.57
C GLU A 358 38.30 -13.29 32.65
N ASN A 359 37.58 -13.96 33.56
CA ASN A 359 37.60 -15.42 33.72
C ASN A 359 37.02 -16.20 32.53
N ILE A 360 36.20 -15.55 31.68
CA ILE A 360 35.64 -16.09 30.43
C ILE A 360 36.27 -15.46 29.18
N ARG A 361 37.42 -14.79 29.30
CA ARG A 361 38.07 -14.13 28.16
C ARG A 361 38.72 -15.12 27.20
N SER A 362 39.45 -16.11 27.71
CA SER A 362 40.07 -17.21 26.93
C SER A 362 40.72 -16.75 25.60
N GLY A 363 41.65 -15.79 25.67
CA GLY A 363 42.38 -15.29 24.49
C GLY A 363 41.65 -14.24 23.64
N ASN A 364 40.35 -14.00 23.86
CA ASN A 364 39.64 -12.90 23.21
C ASN A 364 40.17 -11.53 23.66
N MET A 365 40.04 -10.52 22.81
CA MET A 365 40.37 -9.13 23.12
C MET A 365 39.11 -8.31 23.46
N PRO A 366 39.14 -7.47 24.51
CA PRO A 366 38.04 -6.56 24.83
C PRO A 366 37.78 -5.57 23.68
N ASN A 367 36.50 -5.33 23.36
CA ASN A 367 36.07 -4.45 22.26
C ASN A 367 36.64 -4.82 20.86
N GLN A 368 37.03 -6.08 20.65
CA GLN A 368 37.37 -6.57 19.31
C GLN A 368 36.15 -6.59 18.37
N GLY A 369 36.38 -6.63 17.06
CA GLY A 369 35.33 -6.87 16.07
C GLY A 369 34.75 -8.28 16.18
N ILE A 370 33.50 -8.47 15.77
CA ILE A 370 32.85 -9.79 15.76
C ILE A 370 33.38 -10.66 14.61
N THR A 371 33.98 -11.82 14.92
CA THR A 371 34.57 -12.73 13.92
C THR A 371 34.16 -14.19 14.14
N SER A 372 34.52 -15.07 13.19
CA SER A 372 34.41 -16.53 13.37
C SER A 372 35.46 -17.12 14.32
N THR A 373 36.34 -16.29 14.89
CA THR A 373 37.40 -16.64 15.85
C THR A 373 37.24 -15.95 17.21
N SER A 374 36.14 -15.21 17.41
CA SER A 374 35.75 -14.67 18.72
C SER A 374 34.66 -15.54 19.35
N TYR A 375 34.74 -15.76 20.67
CA TYR A 375 33.96 -16.78 21.38
C TYR A 375 33.43 -16.33 22.77
N TRP A 376 33.19 -15.04 22.99
CA TRP A 376 32.64 -14.54 24.26
C TRP A 376 31.32 -15.21 24.65
N CYS A 377 30.43 -15.45 23.68
CA CYS A 377 29.16 -16.15 23.93
C CYS A 377 29.40 -17.62 24.32
N ALA A 378 30.30 -18.34 23.65
CA ALA A 378 30.57 -19.74 23.93
C ALA A 378 31.31 -19.96 25.27
N ASN A 379 32.27 -19.09 25.63
CA ASN A 379 32.96 -19.14 26.92
C ASN A 379 32.01 -19.02 28.13
N CYS A 380 30.88 -18.33 27.95
CA CYS A 380 29.86 -18.15 28.97
C CYS A 380 28.76 -19.23 28.92
N HIS A 381 28.40 -19.73 27.72
CA HIS A 381 27.17 -20.51 27.54
C HIS A 381 27.31 -21.87 26.85
N TYR A 382 28.47 -22.31 26.35
CA TYR A 382 28.59 -23.61 25.65
C TYR A 382 29.75 -24.48 26.16
N SER A 383 29.41 -25.65 26.70
CA SER A 383 30.31 -26.50 27.49
C SER A 383 31.05 -27.60 26.73
N ASN A 384 30.72 -27.85 25.46
CA ASN A 384 31.20 -29.02 24.70
C ASN A 384 32.17 -28.63 23.57
N GLY A 385 33.11 -27.75 23.86
CA GLY A 385 34.11 -27.29 22.90
C GLY A 385 35.28 -28.27 22.71
N ALA A 386 35.75 -28.41 21.46
CA ALA A 386 37.04 -29.01 21.20
C ALA A 386 38.15 -28.07 21.69
N SER A 387 38.97 -28.54 22.63
CA SER A 387 40.00 -27.75 23.31
C SER A 387 40.99 -27.12 22.31
N GLY A 388 41.08 -25.80 22.31
CA GLY A 388 42.05 -25.06 21.49
C GLY A 388 41.75 -23.56 21.40
N ASN A 389 40.52 -23.20 21.01
CA ASN A 389 40.18 -21.80 20.67
C ASN A 389 39.25 -21.10 21.67
N TYR A 390 38.60 -21.82 22.59
CA TYR A 390 37.69 -21.25 23.59
C TYR A 390 37.61 -22.13 24.86
N PHE A 391 37.18 -21.55 25.98
CA PHE A 391 37.17 -22.19 27.30
C PHE A 391 35.91 -21.78 28.08
N TYR A 392 35.07 -22.77 28.36
CA TYR A 392 33.82 -22.58 29.10
C TYR A 392 34.07 -22.41 30.61
N ASN A 393 33.71 -21.24 31.16
CA ASN A 393 33.94 -20.93 32.58
C ASN A 393 32.74 -20.20 33.22
N ALA A 394 31.53 -20.63 32.89
CA ALA A 394 30.28 -20.13 33.47
C ALA A 394 30.24 -20.21 35.02
N PHE A 395 30.96 -21.16 35.62
CA PHE A 395 31.05 -21.34 37.07
C PHE A 395 31.74 -20.18 37.82
N SER A 396 32.39 -19.26 37.10
CA SER A 396 32.89 -17.99 37.66
C SER A 396 31.78 -16.97 37.98
N PHE A 397 30.52 -17.30 37.69
CA PHE A 397 29.33 -16.48 37.91
C PHE A 397 28.33 -17.24 38.82
N TYR A 398 27.62 -16.49 39.66
CA TYR A 398 26.56 -17.02 40.51
C TYR A 398 25.34 -16.09 40.50
N PRO A 399 24.12 -16.57 40.18
CA PRO A 399 23.78 -17.91 39.68
C PRO A 399 24.49 -18.25 38.35
N VAL A 400 24.60 -19.53 38.00
CA VAL A 400 25.42 -19.97 36.84
C VAL A 400 24.65 -19.72 35.54
N PRO A 401 25.24 -19.04 34.53
CA PRO A 401 24.62 -18.77 33.24
C PRO A 401 24.00 -20.01 32.57
N PRO A 402 22.91 -19.85 31.80
CA PRO A 402 22.27 -20.97 31.12
C PRO A 402 23.18 -21.51 30.02
N GLU A 403 23.31 -22.84 29.93
CA GLU A 403 24.03 -23.51 28.85
C GLU A 403 23.11 -23.64 27.63
N ILE A 404 23.60 -23.33 26.41
CA ILE A 404 22.75 -23.18 25.20
C ILE A 404 21.97 -24.46 24.85
N GLN A 405 22.51 -25.63 25.19
CA GLN A 405 21.86 -26.92 25.00
C GLN A 405 21.20 -27.50 26.27
N ASN A 406 21.19 -26.72 27.36
CA ASN A 406 20.82 -27.09 28.73
C ASN A 406 21.28 -28.48 29.20
N LYS A 407 22.43 -28.96 28.70
CA LYS A 407 23.02 -30.27 29.04
C LYS A 407 23.42 -30.38 30.51
N THR A 408 23.62 -29.24 31.17
CA THR A 408 23.89 -29.17 32.61
C THR A 408 22.64 -29.42 33.46
N GLY A 409 21.44 -29.28 32.90
CA GLY A 409 20.16 -29.37 33.63
C GLY A 409 19.92 -28.27 34.67
N ILE A 410 20.81 -27.27 34.75
CA ILE A 410 20.75 -26.21 35.78
C ILE A 410 19.64 -25.20 35.45
N THR A 411 19.40 -24.92 34.16
CA THR A 411 18.38 -23.97 33.70
C THR A 411 16.99 -24.58 33.82
N PRO A 412 15.99 -23.89 34.41
CA PRO A 412 14.62 -24.39 34.42
C PRO A 412 14.05 -24.49 32.99
N ALA A 413 13.18 -25.48 32.76
CA ALA A 413 12.64 -25.76 31.42
C ALA A 413 11.76 -24.63 30.84
N ALA A 414 11.23 -23.76 31.70
CA ALA A 414 10.56 -22.52 31.35
C ALA A 414 10.92 -21.41 32.33
N ALA A 415 10.85 -20.17 31.86
CA ALA A 415 10.95 -18.96 32.64
C ALA A 415 9.64 -18.64 33.39
N ASN A 416 9.69 -17.68 34.33
CA ASN A 416 8.55 -17.30 35.18
C ASN A 416 7.34 -16.70 34.45
N ASP A 417 7.50 -16.27 33.20
CA ASP A 417 6.40 -15.82 32.32
C ASP A 417 5.83 -16.95 31.43
N GLY A 418 6.33 -18.18 31.59
CA GLY A 418 5.97 -19.35 30.78
C GLY A 418 6.83 -19.54 29.53
N THR A 419 7.80 -18.66 29.25
CA THR A 419 8.69 -18.81 28.08
C THR A 419 9.55 -20.06 28.20
N SER A 420 9.31 -21.07 27.35
CA SER A 420 10.10 -22.30 27.32
C SER A 420 11.55 -22.05 26.90
N PHE A 421 12.49 -22.81 27.46
CA PHE A 421 13.89 -22.81 27.04
C PHE A 421 14.05 -23.38 25.62
N PHE A 422 14.79 -22.70 24.75
CA PHE A 422 15.11 -23.17 23.41
C PHE A 422 16.49 -23.82 23.35
N ASN A 423 16.54 -25.13 23.09
CA ASN A 423 17.77 -25.88 22.92
C ASN A 423 18.31 -25.69 21.50
N HIS A 424 19.49 -25.09 21.34
CA HIS A 424 20.02 -24.77 20.01
C HIS A 424 20.93 -25.89 19.48
N SER A 425 20.82 -26.17 18.18
CA SER A 425 21.68 -27.11 17.45
C SER A 425 22.40 -26.35 16.33
N LEU A 426 23.55 -25.77 16.65
CA LEU A 426 24.40 -25.02 15.72
C LEU A 426 25.59 -25.88 15.24
N GLY A 427 26.09 -25.60 14.03
CA GLY A 427 27.29 -26.26 13.48
C GLY A 427 28.61 -25.65 13.97
N GLU A 428 28.58 -24.38 14.39
CA GLU A 428 29.68 -23.66 15.02
C GLU A 428 29.13 -22.70 16.08
N TRP A 429 30.00 -22.22 16.96
CA TRP A 429 29.65 -21.47 18.18
C TRP A 429 30.42 -20.15 18.30
N SER A 430 30.76 -19.52 17.17
CA SER A 430 31.46 -18.23 17.17
C SER A 430 30.51 -17.07 17.46
N ASP A 431 31.03 -15.97 17.99
CA ASP A 431 30.24 -14.75 18.21
C ASP A 431 29.64 -14.22 16.90
N LYS A 432 30.26 -14.47 15.73
CA LYS A 432 29.70 -14.18 14.41
C LYS A 432 28.47 -15.03 14.09
N THR A 433 28.52 -16.34 14.41
CA THR A 433 27.37 -17.24 14.28
C THR A 433 26.23 -16.80 15.20
N CYS A 434 26.56 -16.39 16.43
CA CYS A 434 25.59 -15.85 17.39
C CYS A 434 25.00 -14.52 16.89
N LEU A 435 25.81 -13.59 16.37
CA LEU A 435 25.37 -12.28 15.88
C LEU A 435 24.31 -12.39 14.78
N GLN A 436 24.40 -13.37 13.89
CA GLN A 436 23.39 -13.62 12.84
C GLN A 436 21.99 -13.92 13.41
N CYS A 437 21.89 -14.53 14.58
CA CYS A 437 20.62 -14.93 15.20
C CYS A 437 20.24 -14.09 16.43
N HIS A 438 21.17 -13.30 16.99
CA HIS A 438 20.99 -12.57 18.25
C HIS A 438 21.51 -11.13 18.25
N GLY A 439 22.00 -10.63 17.11
CA GLY A 439 22.49 -9.27 16.94
C GLY A 439 21.50 -8.32 16.28
N ASN A 440 21.68 -7.04 16.54
CA ASN A 440 21.21 -5.94 15.69
C ASN A 440 22.29 -5.67 14.62
N SER A 441 21.88 -5.34 13.40
CA SER A 441 22.76 -5.16 12.23
C SER A 441 23.84 -4.08 12.38
N SER A 442 23.73 -3.21 13.39
CA SER A 442 24.70 -2.14 13.72
C SER A 442 25.79 -2.56 14.73
N GLN A 443 25.78 -3.79 15.27
CA GLN A 443 26.73 -4.22 16.30
C GLN A 443 28.06 -4.74 15.71
N LEU A 444 29.06 -3.86 15.67
CA LEU A 444 30.38 -4.15 15.07
C LEU A 444 31.39 -4.79 16.05
N THR A 445 31.24 -4.62 17.37
CA THR A 445 32.23 -5.07 18.37
C THR A 445 31.60 -5.85 19.52
N THR A 446 32.44 -6.65 20.21
CA THR A 446 32.02 -7.47 21.36
C THR A 446 31.46 -6.64 22.52
N ALA A 447 31.98 -5.42 22.72
CA ALA A 447 31.48 -4.51 23.75
C ALA A 447 30.06 -4.01 23.46
N LEU A 448 29.67 -3.89 22.19
CA LEU A 448 28.30 -3.52 21.79
C LEU A 448 27.37 -4.74 21.69
N PHE A 449 27.88 -5.89 21.27
CA PHE A 449 27.09 -7.11 21.10
C PHE A 449 26.63 -7.69 22.44
N VAL A 450 27.56 -8.01 23.35
CA VAL A 450 27.26 -8.71 24.62
C VAL A 450 26.36 -7.89 25.56
N HIS A 451 26.39 -6.56 25.46
CA HIS A 451 25.57 -5.64 26.27
C HIS A 451 24.21 -5.29 25.66
N ASN A 452 23.91 -5.75 24.44
CA ASN A 452 22.62 -5.51 23.79
C ASN A 452 22.27 -6.70 22.88
N VAL A 453 22.33 -7.91 23.46
CA VAL A 453 21.94 -9.15 22.79
C VAL A 453 20.41 -9.15 22.65
N ALA A 454 19.93 -9.44 21.45
CA ALA A 454 18.52 -9.53 21.10
C ALA A 454 18.17 -10.95 20.62
N ALA A 455 16.99 -11.09 20.02
CA ALA A 455 16.80 -12.01 18.91
C ALA A 455 17.00 -11.18 17.65
N GLY A 456 17.87 -11.63 16.75
CA GLY A 456 18.20 -10.90 15.53
C GLY A 456 16.98 -10.80 14.62
N GLY A 457 16.83 -9.64 13.96
CA GLY A 457 16.04 -9.60 12.74
C GLY A 457 16.71 -10.50 11.70
N GLY A 458 15.95 -11.33 10.98
CA GLY A 458 16.50 -12.36 10.06
C GLY A 458 17.20 -11.83 8.80
N GLY A 459 17.61 -10.55 8.82
CA GLY A 459 18.21 -9.81 7.72
C GLY A 459 17.33 -9.72 6.47
N ALA A 460 17.93 -9.21 5.41
CA ALA A 460 17.40 -9.29 4.06
C ALA A 460 17.39 -10.74 3.52
N ASP A 461 18.34 -11.58 3.94
CA ASP A 461 18.50 -12.96 3.46
C ASP A 461 17.64 -13.96 4.23
N CYS A 462 16.33 -13.86 4.05
CA CYS A 462 15.35 -14.77 4.66
C CYS A 462 15.65 -16.24 4.34
N ALA A 463 16.08 -16.56 3.10
CA ALA A 463 16.30 -17.92 2.63
C ALA A 463 17.41 -18.66 3.38
N SER A 464 18.56 -18.01 3.68
CA SER A 464 19.67 -18.68 4.38
C SER A 464 19.39 -19.00 5.84
N CYS A 465 18.36 -18.40 6.45
CA CYS A 465 17.83 -18.79 7.76
C CYS A 465 16.64 -19.75 7.66
N HIS A 466 15.77 -19.61 6.66
CA HIS A 466 14.50 -20.33 6.58
C HIS A 466 14.48 -21.57 5.68
N ASP A 467 15.54 -21.93 4.93
CA ASP A 467 15.61 -23.25 4.28
C ASP A 467 15.50 -24.38 5.33
N ILE A 468 14.82 -25.49 5.02
CA ILE A 468 14.90 -26.74 5.80
C ILE A 468 16.35 -27.22 6.00
N LYS A 469 17.26 -26.88 5.08
CA LYS A 469 18.70 -27.14 5.14
C LYS A 469 19.50 -26.12 5.95
N ALA A 470 18.90 -24.96 6.28
CA ALA A 470 19.54 -23.93 7.09
C ALA A 470 19.61 -24.32 8.58
N THR A 471 20.42 -23.60 9.35
CA THR A 471 20.49 -23.74 10.82
C THR A 471 19.86 -22.58 11.59
N GLY A 472 19.79 -21.37 11.00
CA GLY A 472 19.43 -20.13 11.73
C GLY A 472 17.97 -20.00 12.15
N GLY A 473 17.00 -20.37 11.31
CA GLY A 473 15.57 -20.24 11.62
C GLY A 473 15.05 -21.35 12.54
N PRO A 474 14.03 -21.09 13.39
CA PRO A 474 13.37 -22.13 14.17
C PRO A 474 12.81 -23.25 13.28
N LEU A 475 12.97 -24.51 13.69
CA LEU A 475 12.52 -25.68 12.93
C LEU A 475 11.05 -25.61 12.50
N ASP A 476 10.20 -24.95 13.30
CA ASP A 476 8.77 -24.82 12.99
C ASP A 476 8.44 -23.72 11.97
N LYS A 477 9.40 -22.86 11.60
CA LYS A 477 9.27 -21.77 10.61
C LYS A 477 10.09 -21.98 9.33
N ARG A 478 10.76 -23.12 9.17
CA ARG A 478 11.52 -23.45 7.94
C ARG A 478 10.60 -23.87 6.79
N ILE A 479 11.07 -23.65 5.56
CA ILE A 479 10.42 -23.95 4.29
C ILE A 479 11.42 -24.60 3.34
N ASP A 480 10.95 -25.42 2.39
CA ASP A 480 11.81 -25.99 1.35
C ASP A 480 12.06 -24.94 0.26
N ILE A 481 13.23 -24.30 0.28
CA ILE A 481 13.60 -23.28 -0.72
C ILE A 481 13.76 -23.89 -2.11
N ALA A 482 14.14 -25.17 -2.23
CA ALA A 482 14.22 -25.84 -3.53
C ALA A 482 12.81 -26.10 -4.11
N ALA A 483 11.82 -26.43 -3.27
CA ALA A 483 10.42 -26.48 -3.68
C ALA A 483 9.86 -25.07 -3.97
N PHE A 484 10.18 -24.07 -3.13
CA PHE A 484 9.75 -22.68 -3.33
C PHE A 484 10.22 -22.12 -4.67
N ASN A 485 11.46 -22.40 -5.08
CA ASN A 485 12.02 -21.95 -6.36
C ASN A 485 11.28 -22.51 -7.60
N ASN A 486 10.47 -23.56 -7.43
CA ASN A 486 9.59 -24.11 -8.46
C ASN A 486 8.15 -23.56 -8.41
N SER A 487 7.82 -22.75 -7.39
CA SER A 487 6.46 -22.22 -7.18
C SER A 487 6.08 -21.07 -8.11
N VAL A 488 4.79 -20.77 -8.19
CA VAL A 488 4.27 -19.60 -8.90
C VAL A 488 4.77 -18.27 -8.31
N HIS A 489 5.01 -18.21 -7.00
CA HIS A 489 5.38 -16.99 -6.28
C HIS A 489 6.89 -16.72 -6.23
N TYR A 490 7.74 -17.65 -6.66
CA TYR A 490 9.20 -17.46 -6.69
C TYR A 490 9.64 -16.18 -7.42
N ARG A 491 8.91 -15.75 -8.46
CA ARG A 491 9.23 -14.56 -9.27
C ARG A 491 8.56 -13.26 -8.80
N LEU A 492 7.81 -13.31 -7.68
CA LEU A 492 7.20 -12.12 -7.08
C LEU A 492 8.31 -11.10 -6.74
N ASN A 493 8.08 -9.82 -7.04
CA ASN A 493 9.02 -8.74 -6.72
C ASN A 493 10.47 -8.95 -7.21
N ARG A 494 10.64 -9.43 -8.45
CA ARG A 494 11.95 -9.84 -9.05
C ARG A 494 12.51 -11.17 -8.54
N GLY A 495 11.99 -11.70 -7.43
CA GLY A 495 12.22 -13.06 -6.96
C GLY A 495 13.37 -13.25 -5.96
N GLY A 496 13.57 -14.50 -5.54
CA GLY A 496 14.45 -14.83 -4.41
C GLY A 496 13.92 -14.23 -3.10
N ASN A 497 14.81 -13.72 -2.24
CA ASN A 497 14.43 -13.05 -1.00
C ASN A 497 13.46 -11.87 -1.20
N SER A 498 13.52 -11.19 -2.35
CA SER A 498 12.59 -10.12 -2.71
C SER A 498 11.12 -10.56 -2.72
N ALA A 499 10.84 -11.83 -3.05
CA ALA A 499 9.50 -12.41 -2.96
C ALA A 499 9.04 -12.56 -1.51
N CYS A 500 9.96 -12.93 -0.60
CA CYS A 500 9.71 -12.96 0.83
C CYS A 500 9.38 -11.56 1.36
N TRP A 501 10.16 -10.53 1.00
CA TRP A 501 9.93 -9.14 1.44
C TRP A 501 8.60 -8.56 0.95
N ALA A 502 8.13 -8.98 -0.23
CA ALA A 502 6.83 -8.56 -0.75
C ALA A 502 5.66 -9.20 0.00
N CYS A 503 5.75 -10.50 0.30
CA CYS A 503 4.71 -11.22 1.02
C CYS A 503 4.67 -10.89 2.53
N HIS A 504 5.84 -10.78 3.17
CA HIS A 504 5.99 -10.59 4.62
C HIS A 504 6.29 -9.14 5.03
N GLY A 505 6.31 -8.19 4.10
CA GLY A 505 6.68 -6.78 4.35
C GLY A 505 6.18 -5.83 3.26
N ASN A 506 6.93 -4.76 3.00
CA ASN A 506 6.59 -3.73 2.01
C ASN A 506 7.25 -3.94 0.63
N GLY A 507 7.98 -5.05 0.41
CA GLY A 507 8.71 -5.35 -0.83
C GLY A 507 10.02 -4.59 -1.04
N ALA A 508 10.40 -3.67 -0.16
CA ALA A 508 11.76 -3.17 -0.07
C ALA A 508 12.65 -4.15 0.70
N GLU A 509 13.97 -4.01 0.56
CA GLU A 509 14.94 -4.78 1.34
C GLU A 509 14.88 -4.36 2.82
N PRO A 510 14.66 -5.27 3.78
CA PRO A 510 14.51 -4.92 5.20
C PRO A 510 15.81 -5.15 5.99
N ASP A 511 16.12 -4.23 6.92
CA ASP A 511 17.27 -4.33 7.85
C ASP A 511 17.15 -5.49 8.88
N GLY A 512 16.05 -6.24 8.85
CA GLY A 512 15.70 -7.29 9.80
C GLY A 512 14.35 -7.92 9.45
N HIS A 513 13.65 -8.50 10.43
CA HIS A 513 12.28 -8.98 10.20
C HIS A 513 11.32 -7.79 10.00
N PRO A 514 10.66 -7.64 8.83
CA PRO A 514 9.67 -6.58 8.61
C PRO A 514 8.46 -6.71 9.57
N PRO A 515 7.76 -5.62 9.93
CA PRO A 515 6.66 -5.65 10.89
C PRO A 515 5.56 -6.68 10.55
N GLU A 516 5.26 -6.84 9.26
CA GLU A 516 4.24 -7.74 8.74
C GLU A 516 4.68 -9.22 8.69
N TYR A 517 5.88 -9.59 9.16
CA TYR A 517 6.40 -10.97 9.02
C TYR A 517 5.51 -12.04 9.66
N LYS A 518 4.81 -11.70 10.74
CA LYS A 518 3.82 -12.55 11.44
C LYS A 518 2.43 -12.54 10.79
N SER A 519 2.16 -11.58 9.91
CA SER A 519 0.89 -11.31 9.26
C SER A 519 1.10 -11.10 7.75
N PRO A 520 1.59 -12.13 7.02
CA PRO A 520 1.85 -12.02 5.59
C PRO A 520 0.61 -11.60 4.80
N ARG A 521 0.85 -10.92 3.69
CA ARG A 521 -0.17 -10.35 2.81
C ARG A 521 -1.17 -11.40 2.36
N LYS A 522 -2.46 -11.05 2.46
CA LYS A 522 -3.56 -11.83 1.92
C LYS A 522 -3.44 -11.94 0.41
N CYS A 523 -3.91 -13.06 -0.15
CA CYS A 523 -3.97 -13.22 -1.60
C CYS A 523 -4.93 -12.19 -2.21
N SER A 524 -6.14 -12.07 -1.68
CA SER A 524 -7.18 -11.13 -2.13
C SER A 524 -7.29 -9.88 -1.24
N ASN A 525 -8.18 -8.95 -1.63
CA ASN A 525 -8.54 -7.72 -0.91
C ASN A 525 -7.34 -6.77 -0.72
N ASP A 526 -6.98 -6.04 -1.78
CA ASP A 526 -6.05 -4.90 -1.83
C ASP A 526 -4.59 -5.12 -1.39
N GLU A 527 -4.22 -6.35 -1.00
CA GLU A 527 -2.87 -6.65 -0.51
C GLU A 527 -1.90 -7.20 -1.56
N CYS A 528 -2.34 -8.13 -2.43
CA CYS A 528 -1.56 -8.70 -3.53
C CYS A 528 -2.36 -8.78 -4.84
N HIS A 529 -3.25 -9.78 -4.99
CA HIS A 529 -4.05 -9.99 -6.20
C HIS A 529 -5.28 -9.07 -6.19
N SER A 530 -5.09 -7.77 -6.47
CA SER A 530 -6.11 -6.73 -6.34
C SER A 530 -6.12 -5.72 -7.51
N LEU A 531 -6.93 -4.66 -7.44
CA LEU A 531 -6.83 -3.56 -8.41
C LEU A 531 -5.48 -2.79 -8.29
N ASN A 532 -4.91 -2.73 -7.08
CA ASN A 532 -3.64 -2.05 -6.80
C ASN A 532 -2.48 -3.07 -6.87
N GLN A 533 -2.03 -3.36 -8.10
CA GLN A 533 -1.08 -4.43 -8.40
C GLN A 533 0.37 -4.16 -7.95
N LYS A 534 0.62 -4.38 -6.66
CA LYS A 534 1.97 -4.32 -6.10
C LYS A 534 2.76 -5.59 -6.44
N TYR A 535 4.09 -5.44 -6.50
CA TYR A 535 5.05 -6.55 -6.54
C TYR A 535 4.99 -7.49 -7.76
N ARG A 536 4.27 -7.13 -8.84
CA ARG A 536 4.04 -7.97 -10.04
C ARG A 536 3.25 -9.25 -9.77
N ALA A 537 2.28 -9.20 -8.84
CA ALA A 537 1.25 -10.23 -8.81
C ALA A 537 0.38 -10.19 -10.10
N PRO A 538 -0.29 -11.30 -10.47
CA PRO A 538 -1.35 -11.29 -11.46
C PRO A 538 -2.69 -10.93 -10.80
N MET A 539 -3.55 -10.15 -11.45
CA MET A 539 -4.91 -9.89 -10.93
C MET A 539 -5.80 -11.12 -11.11
N VAL A 540 -6.62 -11.44 -10.11
CA VAL A 540 -7.73 -12.39 -10.25
C VAL A 540 -8.96 -11.60 -10.70
N TYR A 541 -9.63 -12.01 -11.77
CA TYR A 541 -10.78 -11.28 -12.34
C TYR A 541 -12.12 -11.98 -12.10
N SER A 542 -12.11 -13.25 -11.68
CA SER A 542 -13.31 -14.05 -11.42
C SER A 542 -13.01 -15.07 -10.32
N HIS A 543 -14.05 -15.65 -9.72
CA HIS A 543 -13.91 -16.66 -8.66
C HIS A 543 -13.19 -16.16 -7.40
N PHE A 544 -13.43 -14.89 -7.04
CA PHE A 544 -13.11 -14.38 -5.70
C PHE A 544 -14.17 -14.81 -4.68
N LYS A 545 -13.73 -15.04 -3.44
CA LYS A 545 -14.64 -15.15 -2.31
C LYS A 545 -15.38 -13.83 -2.10
N ASN A 546 -16.70 -13.90 -2.02
CA ASN A 546 -17.61 -12.77 -1.84
C ASN A 546 -17.51 -11.64 -2.91
N ALA A 547 -17.12 -11.95 -4.16
CA ALA A 547 -17.07 -10.96 -5.25
C ALA A 547 -18.35 -10.12 -5.37
N SER A 548 -19.51 -10.78 -5.35
CA SER A 548 -20.84 -10.20 -5.59
C SER A 548 -21.48 -9.53 -4.37
N LEU A 549 -20.69 -9.07 -3.39
CA LEU A 549 -21.20 -8.19 -2.33
C LEU A 549 -20.84 -6.75 -2.69
N ASN A 550 -21.85 -5.92 -2.93
CA ASN A 550 -21.69 -4.50 -3.28
C ASN A 550 -20.91 -3.70 -2.22
N ASP A 551 -20.84 -4.22 -0.99
CA ASP A 551 -20.22 -3.59 0.18
C ASP A 551 -18.69 -3.88 0.30
N ASN A 552 -18.04 -4.41 -0.74
CA ASN A 552 -16.59 -4.66 -0.78
C ASN A 552 -15.85 -3.52 -1.53
N PRO A 553 -15.36 -2.46 -0.86
CA PRO A 553 -15.07 -1.19 -1.52
C PRO A 553 -13.80 -1.20 -2.39
N GLY A 554 -12.95 -2.23 -2.26
CA GLY A 554 -11.70 -2.36 -3.00
C GLY A 554 -11.80 -3.07 -4.36
N ASN A 555 -12.91 -3.76 -4.65
CA ASN A 555 -12.97 -4.70 -5.76
C ASN A 555 -14.00 -4.33 -6.84
N ALA A 556 -13.91 -3.11 -7.36
CA ALA A 556 -14.79 -2.57 -8.42
C ALA A 556 -14.47 -3.16 -9.81
N VAL A 557 -14.63 -4.48 -9.99
CA VAL A 557 -14.57 -5.16 -11.29
C VAL A 557 -15.96 -5.68 -11.69
N ASN A 558 -16.33 -5.49 -12.96
CA ASN A 558 -17.71 -5.65 -13.46
C ASN A 558 -18.26 -7.10 -13.50
N LEU A 559 -17.54 -8.09 -12.96
CA LEU A 559 -17.66 -9.51 -13.36
C LEU A 559 -17.90 -10.41 -12.13
N ASN A 560 -19.11 -10.32 -11.57
CA ASN A 560 -19.53 -10.95 -10.32
C ASN A 560 -19.68 -12.49 -10.36
N VAL A 561 -18.56 -13.21 -10.45
CA VAL A 561 -18.48 -14.67 -10.23
C VAL A 561 -17.89 -14.95 -8.84
N THR A 562 -18.75 -15.30 -7.89
CA THR A 562 -18.43 -15.49 -6.47
C THR A 562 -18.16 -16.95 -6.12
N THR A 563 -17.08 -17.23 -5.39
CA THR A 563 -16.85 -18.50 -4.68
C THR A 563 -17.24 -18.40 -3.21
N GLY A 564 -17.53 -19.56 -2.60
CA GLY A 564 -17.55 -19.72 -1.14
C GLY A 564 -16.14 -19.97 -0.56
N SER A 565 -15.30 -20.67 -1.31
CA SER A 565 -13.91 -21.01 -0.94
C SER A 565 -12.92 -19.87 -1.19
N ILE A 566 -11.85 -19.84 -0.39
CA ILE A 566 -10.69 -18.94 -0.58
C ILE A 566 -9.70 -19.51 -1.61
N CYS A 567 -8.85 -18.65 -2.18
CA CYS A 567 -7.86 -19.04 -3.19
C CYS A 567 -6.93 -20.16 -2.69
N GLU A 568 -6.57 -20.15 -1.41
CA GLU A 568 -5.68 -21.13 -0.81
C GLU A 568 -6.26 -22.55 -0.79
N GLU A 569 -7.59 -22.73 -0.77
CA GLU A 569 -8.25 -24.04 -0.86
C GLU A 569 -7.98 -24.68 -2.23
N CYS A 570 -8.19 -23.93 -3.31
CA CYS A 570 -7.96 -24.43 -4.67
C CYS A 570 -6.48 -24.62 -4.96
N HIS A 571 -5.62 -23.66 -4.58
CA HIS A 571 -4.19 -23.71 -4.85
C HIS A 571 -3.45 -24.79 -4.05
N ALA A 572 -3.92 -25.18 -2.86
CA ALA A 572 -3.29 -26.26 -2.07
C ALA A 572 -3.37 -27.66 -2.72
N ASN A 573 -4.21 -27.83 -3.75
CA ASN A 573 -4.37 -29.07 -4.52
C ASN A 573 -3.38 -29.22 -5.69
N SER A 574 -2.65 -28.17 -6.09
CA SER A 574 -1.60 -28.26 -7.12
C SER A 574 -0.30 -27.62 -6.62
N VAL A 575 0.49 -28.43 -5.91
CA VAL A 575 1.70 -27.98 -5.20
C VAL A 575 2.87 -28.92 -5.40
N LYS A 576 4.09 -28.40 -5.27
CA LYS A 576 5.33 -29.20 -5.32
C LYS A 576 5.55 -30.06 -4.08
N THR A 577 5.10 -29.56 -2.92
CA THR A 577 5.14 -30.23 -1.62
C THR A 577 4.09 -29.58 -0.69
N GLN A 578 3.79 -30.21 0.44
CA GLN A 578 2.83 -29.67 1.41
C GLN A 578 3.52 -28.76 2.45
N GLY A 579 2.86 -27.65 2.77
CA GLY A 579 3.21 -26.78 3.89
C GLY A 579 2.58 -27.24 5.21
N LYS A 580 2.88 -26.50 6.28
CA LYS A 580 2.34 -26.75 7.63
C LYS A 580 0.83 -26.45 7.75
N ASN A 581 0.30 -25.65 6.85
CA ASN A 581 -1.11 -25.34 6.69
C ASN A 581 -1.40 -24.93 5.25
N MET A 582 -2.68 -24.99 4.86
CA MET A 582 -3.19 -24.67 3.52
C MET A 582 -2.66 -23.34 2.95
N ARG A 583 -2.56 -22.28 3.77
CA ARG A 583 -1.99 -20.99 3.32
C ARG A 583 -0.53 -21.11 2.96
N SER A 584 0.29 -21.70 3.83
CA SER A 584 1.71 -21.94 3.55
C SER A 584 1.95 -22.89 2.38
N THR A 585 1.04 -23.86 2.15
CA THR A 585 1.06 -24.72 0.97
C THR A 585 0.84 -23.88 -0.30
N ALA A 586 -0.22 -23.07 -0.35
CA ALA A 586 -0.55 -22.23 -1.50
C ALA A 586 0.48 -21.10 -1.73
N SER A 587 0.96 -20.44 -0.68
CA SER A 587 1.90 -19.32 -0.79
C SER A 587 3.29 -19.78 -1.19
N HIS A 588 3.81 -20.89 -0.64
CA HIS A 588 5.19 -21.30 -0.89
C HIS A 588 5.35 -22.35 -1.99
N TYR A 589 4.36 -23.21 -2.23
CA TYR A 589 4.57 -24.42 -3.04
C TYR A 589 3.59 -24.61 -4.19
N ALA A 590 2.62 -23.71 -4.40
CA ALA A 590 1.69 -23.79 -5.53
C ALA A 590 2.41 -23.77 -6.88
N LEU A 591 1.97 -24.66 -7.78
CA LEU A 591 2.50 -24.83 -9.13
C LEU A 591 1.64 -24.11 -10.18
N ARG A 592 2.17 -23.97 -11.40
CA ARG A 592 1.42 -23.43 -12.56
C ARG A 592 0.41 -24.43 -13.14
N GLU A 593 0.42 -25.67 -12.66
CA GLU A 593 -0.32 -26.82 -13.19
C GLU A 593 -1.65 -27.02 -12.44
N LEU A 594 -2.48 -25.97 -12.42
CA LEU A 594 -3.89 -26.09 -12.06
C LEU A 594 -4.66 -26.78 -13.20
N PRO A 595 -5.81 -27.45 -12.91
CA PRO A 595 -6.79 -27.77 -13.94
C PRO A 595 -7.12 -26.50 -14.70
N ASP A 596 -7.15 -26.56 -16.03
CA ASP A 596 -7.41 -25.35 -16.80
C ASP A 596 -8.88 -24.92 -16.60
N SER A 597 -9.08 -23.64 -16.28
CA SER A 597 -10.41 -23.09 -15.95
C SER A 597 -11.37 -23.09 -17.13
N ILE A 598 -10.88 -23.42 -18.34
CA ILE A 598 -11.73 -23.77 -19.49
C ILE A 598 -12.62 -24.98 -19.19
N ASN A 599 -12.21 -25.90 -18.33
CA ASN A 599 -12.92 -27.14 -18.06
C ASN A 599 -13.94 -26.96 -16.92
N CYS A 600 -14.92 -26.08 -17.16
CA CYS A 600 -16.03 -25.85 -16.23
C CYS A 600 -16.77 -27.15 -15.88
N ILE A 601 -16.88 -28.08 -16.84
CA ILE A 601 -17.46 -29.42 -16.67
C ILE A 601 -16.76 -30.19 -15.54
N TYR A 602 -15.41 -30.25 -15.58
CA TYR A 602 -14.61 -30.96 -14.59
C TYR A 602 -14.89 -30.50 -13.16
N CYS A 603 -15.02 -29.19 -12.91
CA CYS A 603 -15.30 -28.65 -11.58
C CYS A 603 -16.80 -28.61 -11.19
N HIS A 604 -17.72 -28.39 -12.13
CA HIS A 604 -19.14 -28.10 -11.82
C HIS A 604 -20.13 -29.24 -12.09
N LEU A 605 -19.75 -30.27 -12.86
CA LEU A 605 -20.62 -31.44 -13.11
C LEU A 605 -20.20 -32.70 -12.35
N ASN A 606 -18.94 -32.81 -11.91
CA ASN A 606 -18.47 -33.95 -11.11
C ASN A 606 -18.41 -33.61 -9.61
N LYS A 607 -19.07 -34.42 -8.78
CA LYS A 607 -19.11 -34.23 -7.31
C LYS A 607 -17.72 -34.27 -6.65
N GLU A 608 -16.90 -35.26 -6.97
CA GLU A 608 -15.60 -35.46 -6.33
C GLU A 608 -14.61 -34.35 -6.71
N ASN A 609 -14.59 -33.95 -7.98
CA ASN A 609 -13.79 -32.81 -8.44
C ASN A 609 -14.29 -31.48 -7.87
N SER A 610 -15.61 -31.28 -7.75
CA SER A 610 -16.19 -30.12 -7.05
C SER A 610 -15.70 -30.05 -5.60
N GLU A 611 -15.84 -31.13 -4.84
CA GLU A 611 -15.44 -31.21 -3.43
C GLU A 611 -13.92 -31.01 -3.27
N LYS A 612 -13.12 -31.58 -4.18
CA LYS A 612 -11.66 -31.41 -4.26
C LYS A 612 -11.23 -29.97 -4.56
N TRP A 613 -11.83 -29.31 -5.54
CA TRP A 613 -11.41 -28.01 -6.06
C TRP A 613 -12.20 -26.82 -5.50
N GLY A 614 -12.52 -26.86 -4.19
CA GLY A 614 -13.13 -25.73 -3.47
C GLY A 614 -14.66 -25.73 -3.47
N ASN A 615 -15.28 -26.91 -3.35
CA ASN A 615 -16.73 -27.11 -3.32
C ASN A 615 -17.48 -26.33 -4.40
N ALA A 616 -16.94 -26.35 -5.63
CA ALA A 616 -17.48 -25.61 -6.77
C ALA A 616 -18.97 -25.95 -6.96
N THR A 617 -19.83 -24.94 -7.07
CA THR A 617 -21.29 -25.16 -7.04
C THR A 617 -21.71 -26.13 -8.14
N LEU A 618 -22.13 -27.32 -7.72
CA LEU A 618 -22.63 -28.36 -8.61
C LEU A 618 -23.94 -27.86 -9.24
N ILE A 619 -23.90 -27.65 -10.55
CA ILE A 619 -24.97 -26.93 -11.27
C ILE A 619 -26.30 -27.69 -11.28
N TYR A 620 -26.29 -29.00 -11.02
CA TYR A 620 -27.50 -29.78 -10.80
C TYR A 620 -28.09 -29.64 -9.38
N LYS A 621 -27.30 -29.27 -8.37
CA LYS A 621 -27.75 -29.17 -6.96
C LYS A 621 -28.37 -27.82 -6.62
N ASN A 622 -27.81 -26.70 -7.06
CA ASN A 622 -28.23 -25.36 -6.60
C ASN A 622 -29.40 -24.76 -7.43
N ARG A 623 -30.40 -25.60 -7.71
CA ARG A 623 -31.63 -25.24 -8.45
C ARG A 623 -32.69 -24.52 -7.59
N THR A 624 -32.36 -24.21 -6.34
CA THR A 624 -33.28 -23.66 -5.33
C THR A 624 -33.13 -22.16 -5.10
N SER A 625 -32.02 -21.56 -5.57
CA SER A 625 -31.72 -20.14 -5.38
C SER A 625 -32.67 -19.25 -6.19
N LEU A 626 -33.36 -18.32 -5.53
CA LEU A 626 -34.12 -17.25 -6.18
C LEU A 626 -33.21 -16.07 -6.55
N VAL A 627 -33.60 -15.32 -7.59
CA VAL A 627 -33.02 -14.03 -8.01
C VAL A 627 -34.14 -13.07 -8.38
N GLU A 628 -33.87 -11.78 -8.27
CA GLU A 628 -34.77 -10.69 -8.70
C GLU A 628 -35.10 -10.79 -10.21
N LEU A 629 -36.27 -10.28 -10.61
CA LEU A 629 -36.65 -10.23 -12.03
C LEU A 629 -35.79 -9.20 -12.78
N ASP A 630 -35.53 -8.05 -12.16
CA ASP A 630 -34.64 -6.98 -12.62
C ASP A 630 -33.74 -6.53 -11.44
N ARG A 631 -32.45 -6.35 -11.67
CA ARG A 631 -31.45 -6.02 -10.63
C ARG A 631 -31.28 -4.53 -10.35
N GLU A 632 -31.73 -3.66 -11.26
CA GLU A 632 -31.61 -2.21 -11.11
C GLU A 632 -32.92 -1.60 -10.63
N ARG A 633 -34.06 -2.19 -11.04
CA ARG A 633 -35.42 -1.68 -10.80
C ARG A 633 -36.42 -2.81 -10.64
N ASN A 634 -36.30 -3.60 -9.57
CA ASN A 634 -37.16 -4.77 -9.29
C ASN A 634 -38.63 -4.44 -8.92
N LYS A 635 -39.21 -3.33 -9.42
CA LYS A 635 -40.58 -2.88 -9.10
C LYS A 635 -41.41 -2.69 -10.37
N PHE A 636 -42.38 -3.57 -10.56
CA PHE A 636 -43.15 -3.72 -11.79
C PHE A 636 -44.59 -3.28 -11.63
N SER A 637 -45.27 -2.90 -12.72
CA SER A 637 -46.71 -2.63 -12.70
C SER A 637 -47.40 -3.15 -13.95
N VAL A 638 -48.56 -3.78 -13.78
CA VAL A 638 -49.33 -4.44 -14.86
C VAL A 638 -50.81 -4.09 -14.70
N LYS A 639 -51.48 -3.77 -15.83
CA LYS A 639 -52.89 -3.35 -15.84
C LYS A 639 -53.82 -4.53 -16.06
N ALA A 640 -55.09 -4.38 -15.66
CA ALA A 640 -56.10 -5.39 -15.92
C ALA A 640 -56.30 -5.59 -17.43
N GLY A 641 -56.23 -6.85 -17.87
CA GLY A 641 -56.19 -7.25 -19.29
C GLY A 641 -54.78 -7.46 -19.84
N ASP A 642 -53.77 -6.75 -19.32
CA ASP A 642 -52.39 -6.79 -19.78
C ASP A 642 -51.60 -7.98 -19.20
N PHE A 643 -50.45 -8.24 -19.82
CA PHE A 643 -49.48 -9.26 -19.44
C PHE A 643 -48.14 -8.60 -19.07
N ILE A 644 -47.34 -9.29 -18.24
CA ILE A 644 -45.96 -8.91 -17.94
C ILE A 644 -45.06 -10.15 -17.90
N ASP A 645 -43.87 -10.03 -18.48
CA ASP A 645 -42.92 -11.14 -18.63
C ASP A 645 -42.06 -11.30 -17.37
N LEU A 646 -41.95 -12.53 -16.86
CA LEU A 646 -41.16 -12.89 -15.68
C LEU A 646 -39.89 -13.69 -16.08
N GLY A 647 -39.74 -14.02 -17.37
CA GLY A 647 -38.68 -14.88 -17.92
C GLY A 647 -38.87 -16.37 -17.63
N PHE A 648 -37.98 -17.20 -18.18
CA PHE A 648 -38.11 -18.67 -18.16
C PHE A 648 -39.46 -19.17 -18.69
N ARG A 649 -39.99 -18.51 -19.73
CA ARG A 649 -41.32 -18.72 -20.33
C ARG A 649 -42.50 -18.34 -19.44
N PHE A 650 -42.27 -17.88 -18.20
CA PHE A 650 -43.32 -17.42 -17.30
C PHE A 650 -43.75 -15.99 -17.64
N ARG A 651 -45.06 -15.79 -17.74
CA ARG A 651 -45.70 -14.47 -17.88
C ARG A 651 -46.87 -14.40 -16.91
N LEU A 652 -47.02 -13.29 -16.20
CA LEU A 652 -48.21 -13.01 -15.40
C LEU A 652 -49.20 -12.22 -16.26
N LYS A 653 -50.47 -12.61 -16.20
CA LYS A 653 -51.59 -11.82 -16.69
C LYS A 653 -52.44 -11.37 -15.51
N LEU A 654 -52.82 -10.10 -15.49
CA LEU A 654 -53.81 -9.59 -14.53
C LEU A 654 -55.20 -9.67 -15.17
N LEU A 655 -56.05 -10.56 -14.66
CA LEU A 655 -57.39 -10.79 -15.22
C LEU A 655 -58.39 -9.72 -14.75
N GLU A 656 -58.48 -9.50 -13.45
CA GLU A 656 -59.42 -8.53 -12.85
C GLU A 656 -58.91 -8.03 -11.49
N ILE A 657 -59.40 -6.87 -11.05
CA ILE A 657 -59.25 -6.37 -9.67
C ILE A 657 -60.65 -6.21 -9.06
N SER A 658 -60.85 -6.71 -7.83
CA SER A 658 -62.14 -6.68 -7.12
C SER A 658 -62.73 -5.27 -7.03
N VAL A 659 -64.05 -5.14 -7.17
CA VAL A 659 -64.78 -3.91 -6.80
C VAL A 659 -64.85 -3.68 -5.29
N VAL A 660 -64.67 -4.72 -4.48
CA VAL A 660 -64.75 -4.65 -3.01
C VAL A 660 -63.45 -5.17 -2.40
N ARG A 661 -62.61 -4.24 -1.95
CA ARG A 661 -61.33 -4.43 -1.23
C ARG A 661 -60.23 -5.19 -1.98
N GLY A 662 -59.09 -4.53 -2.17
CA GLY A 662 -57.73 -5.07 -1.97
C GLY A 662 -57.23 -6.32 -2.72
N ASN A 663 -58.04 -6.92 -3.59
CA ASN A 663 -57.78 -8.26 -4.12
C ASN A 663 -57.81 -8.25 -5.66
N ALA A 664 -56.95 -9.06 -6.29
CA ALA A 664 -56.81 -9.18 -7.74
C ALA A 664 -56.73 -10.65 -8.18
N ILE A 665 -57.20 -10.97 -9.39
CA ILE A 665 -57.08 -12.30 -9.97
C ILE A 665 -55.95 -12.29 -10.99
N ILE A 666 -54.92 -13.10 -10.75
CA ILE A 666 -53.79 -13.29 -11.68
C ILE A 666 -53.79 -14.68 -12.28
N GLU A 667 -53.17 -14.79 -13.45
CA GLU A 667 -52.93 -16.04 -14.16
C GLU A 667 -51.44 -16.09 -14.52
N ILE A 668 -50.74 -17.14 -14.08
CA ILE A 668 -49.36 -17.42 -14.49
C ILE A 668 -49.43 -18.36 -15.69
N LEU A 669 -48.82 -17.94 -16.79
CA LEU A 669 -48.69 -18.73 -18.01
C LEU A 669 -47.23 -19.15 -18.19
N LYS A 670 -46.99 -20.41 -18.52
CA LYS A 670 -45.67 -20.93 -18.94
C LYS A 670 -45.79 -21.44 -20.37
N ASP A 671 -44.86 -21.08 -21.25
CA ASP A 671 -44.91 -21.43 -22.68
C ASP A 671 -46.25 -21.02 -23.34
N ASN A 672 -46.84 -19.91 -22.86
CA ASN A 672 -48.18 -19.39 -23.19
C ASN A 672 -49.38 -20.25 -22.75
N VAL A 673 -49.17 -21.35 -22.02
CA VAL A 673 -50.22 -22.17 -21.41
C VAL A 673 -50.45 -21.72 -19.96
N PRO A 674 -51.68 -21.49 -19.48
CA PRO A 674 -51.94 -21.23 -18.07
C PRO A 674 -51.48 -22.41 -17.18
N VAL A 675 -50.64 -22.13 -16.18
CA VAL A 675 -50.10 -23.12 -15.23
C VAL A 675 -50.50 -22.84 -13.78
N ASP A 676 -50.94 -21.62 -13.45
CA ASP A 676 -51.72 -21.31 -12.25
C ASP A 676 -52.69 -20.16 -12.50
N ARG A 677 -53.78 -20.11 -11.74
CA ARG A 677 -54.69 -18.96 -11.68
C ARG A 677 -55.15 -18.77 -10.23
N SER A 678 -54.71 -17.66 -9.62
CA SER A 678 -54.84 -17.41 -8.19
C SER A 678 -55.46 -16.05 -7.89
N LEU A 679 -56.25 -15.99 -6.81
CA LEU A 679 -56.69 -14.75 -6.17
C LEU A 679 -55.59 -14.28 -5.22
N ILE A 680 -55.05 -13.09 -5.46
CA ILE A 680 -53.99 -12.45 -4.68
C ILE A 680 -54.49 -11.20 -3.96
N ASN A 681 -53.82 -10.88 -2.86
CA ASN A 681 -53.98 -9.63 -2.12
C ASN A 681 -52.62 -8.90 -2.09
N ILE A 682 -52.52 -7.75 -1.43
CA ILE A 682 -51.23 -7.16 -1.06
C ILE A 682 -50.46 -8.16 -0.16
N GLY A 683 -49.19 -8.42 -0.48
CA GLY A 683 -48.35 -9.45 0.15
C GLY A 683 -47.80 -10.49 -0.85
N ASN A 684 -47.28 -11.60 -0.33
CA ASN A 684 -46.56 -12.60 -1.12
C ASN A 684 -47.48 -13.60 -1.83
N TYR A 685 -47.16 -13.88 -3.09
CA TYR A 685 -47.67 -14.99 -3.91
C TYR A 685 -46.49 -15.85 -4.38
N THR A 686 -46.67 -17.17 -4.44
CA THR A 686 -45.63 -18.12 -4.87
C THR A 686 -46.23 -19.18 -5.79
N TYR A 687 -45.61 -19.40 -6.95
CA TYR A 687 -45.87 -20.52 -7.83
C TYR A 687 -44.73 -21.54 -7.75
N GLU A 688 -45.05 -22.84 -7.72
CA GLU A 688 -44.08 -23.92 -7.48
C GLU A 688 -44.17 -25.02 -8.55
N GLU A 689 -43.01 -25.48 -9.03
CA GLU A 689 -42.89 -26.61 -9.99
C GLU A 689 -42.15 -27.81 -9.39
N TYR A 690 -42.36 -28.99 -9.97
CA TYR A 690 -41.60 -30.20 -9.65
C TYR A 690 -40.38 -30.36 -10.55
N PHE A 691 -39.20 -30.56 -9.96
CA PHE A 691 -37.94 -30.79 -10.66
C PHE A 691 -37.34 -32.13 -10.27
N THR A 692 -36.88 -32.89 -11.27
CA THR A 692 -36.11 -34.12 -11.03
C THR A 692 -34.65 -33.78 -10.72
N ILE A 693 -34.16 -34.22 -9.57
CA ILE A 693 -32.78 -34.06 -9.08
C ILE A 693 -32.35 -35.39 -8.45
N ASP A 694 -31.22 -35.96 -8.90
CA ASP A 694 -30.66 -37.23 -8.41
C ASP A 694 -31.71 -38.37 -8.31
N ASN A 695 -32.52 -38.53 -9.37
CA ASN A 695 -33.68 -39.43 -9.49
C ASN A 695 -34.83 -39.24 -8.47
N SER A 696 -34.81 -38.17 -7.68
CA SER A 696 -35.92 -37.73 -6.82
C SER A 696 -36.70 -36.57 -7.43
N SER A 697 -37.99 -36.43 -7.13
CA SER A 697 -38.81 -35.29 -7.56
C SER A 697 -39.01 -34.30 -6.40
N VAL A 698 -38.55 -33.07 -6.58
CA VAL A 698 -38.55 -32.02 -5.54
C VAL A 698 -39.39 -30.84 -6.02
N LYS A 699 -40.33 -30.37 -5.19
CA LYS A 699 -41.15 -29.19 -5.47
C LYS A 699 -40.39 -27.92 -5.04
N LEU A 700 -40.29 -26.92 -5.93
CA LEU A 700 -39.51 -25.70 -5.73
C LEU A 700 -40.27 -24.45 -6.21
N PRO A 701 -40.14 -23.29 -5.53
CA PRO A 701 -40.77 -22.05 -5.94
C PRO A 701 -40.13 -21.52 -7.23
N ALA A 702 -40.86 -21.58 -8.34
CA ALA A 702 -40.41 -21.14 -9.66
C ALA A 702 -40.50 -19.61 -9.82
N ILE A 703 -41.57 -19.01 -9.27
CA ILE A 703 -41.87 -17.57 -9.27
C ILE A 703 -42.37 -17.18 -7.87
N VAL A 704 -41.88 -16.05 -7.34
CA VAL A 704 -42.36 -15.42 -6.10
C VAL A 704 -42.60 -13.93 -6.35
N LEU A 705 -43.77 -13.41 -5.99
CA LEU A 705 -44.17 -12.02 -6.21
C LEU A 705 -44.59 -11.39 -4.89
N ASN A 706 -43.98 -10.28 -4.50
CA ASN A 706 -44.41 -9.42 -3.40
C ASN A 706 -45.29 -8.30 -3.95
N VAL A 707 -46.61 -8.45 -3.85
CA VAL A 707 -47.57 -7.48 -4.37
C VAL A 707 -47.65 -6.31 -3.39
N THR A 708 -47.10 -5.15 -3.79
CA THR A 708 -46.94 -3.98 -2.92
C THR A 708 -48.13 -3.04 -2.97
N GLU A 709 -48.85 -2.97 -4.11
CA GLU A 709 -50.02 -2.11 -4.28
C GLU A 709 -51.04 -2.73 -5.25
N ILE A 710 -52.33 -2.49 -5.00
CA ILE A 710 -53.44 -2.92 -5.86
C ILE A 710 -54.38 -1.71 -6.04
N PHE A 711 -54.41 -1.15 -7.25
CA PHE A 711 -55.10 0.11 -7.57
C PHE A 711 -56.24 -0.11 -8.56
N LYS A 712 -57.41 0.47 -8.27
CA LYS A 712 -58.60 0.41 -9.12
C LYS A 712 -59.14 1.80 -9.39
N SER A 713 -59.33 2.13 -10.68
CA SER A 713 -60.07 3.31 -11.13
C SER A 713 -60.88 2.99 -12.38
N GLU A 714 -61.80 3.89 -12.74
CA GLU A 714 -62.71 3.76 -13.89
C GLU A 714 -61.97 3.67 -15.24
N ASN A 715 -60.83 4.35 -15.37
CA ASN A 715 -60.04 4.41 -16.61
C ASN A 715 -58.86 3.43 -16.65
N THR A 716 -58.21 3.19 -15.50
CA THR A 716 -57.09 2.24 -15.40
C THR A 716 -57.08 1.53 -14.04
N SER A 717 -56.97 0.21 -14.06
CA SER A 717 -56.80 -0.63 -12.88
C SER A 717 -55.51 -1.44 -13.04
N PHE A 718 -54.66 -1.51 -12.01
CA PHE A 718 -53.35 -2.14 -12.07
C PHE A 718 -52.89 -2.68 -10.71
N ILE A 719 -51.93 -3.60 -10.71
CA ILE A 719 -51.17 -3.97 -9.51
C ILE A 719 -49.71 -3.54 -9.66
N GLN A 720 -49.06 -3.24 -8.54
CA GLN A 720 -47.61 -3.03 -8.45
C GLN A 720 -47.01 -4.14 -7.58
N PHE A 721 -45.91 -4.74 -8.03
CA PHE A 721 -45.26 -5.84 -7.33
C PHE A 721 -43.74 -5.82 -7.51
N GLU A 722 -43.04 -6.41 -6.56
CA GLU A 722 -41.64 -6.78 -6.64
C GLU A 722 -41.56 -8.28 -6.91
N GLY A 723 -40.53 -8.76 -7.61
CA GLY A 723 -40.53 -10.13 -8.11
C GLY A 723 -39.21 -10.86 -7.95
N PHE A 724 -39.32 -12.18 -7.79
CA PHE A 724 -38.22 -13.12 -7.77
C PHE A 724 -38.59 -14.37 -8.57
N ARG A 725 -37.57 -15.05 -9.11
CA ARG A 725 -37.66 -16.26 -9.92
C ARG A 725 -36.47 -17.17 -9.65
N LEU A 726 -36.54 -18.45 -10.03
CA LEU A 726 -35.36 -19.30 -9.95
C LEU A 726 -34.19 -18.74 -10.76
N LYS A 727 -32.98 -18.86 -10.21
CA LYS A 727 -31.71 -18.52 -10.86
C LYS A 727 -31.54 -19.37 -12.12
N ARG A 728 -30.92 -18.81 -13.17
CA ARG A 728 -30.71 -19.51 -14.45
C ARG A 728 -29.89 -20.78 -14.25
N VAL A 729 -30.59 -21.92 -14.28
CA VAL A 729 -30.03 -23.27 -14.33
C VAL A 729 -30.84 -24.05 -15.36
N HIS A 730 -30.44 -23.99 -16.62
CA HIS A 730 -30.86 -25.01 -17.58
C HIS A 730 -30.12 -26.32 -17.28
N ALA A 731 -30.60 -27.44 -17.85
CA ALA A 731 -29.83 -28.67 -17.86
C ALA A 731 -28.63 -28.49 -18.80
N GLU A 732 -27.51 -27.99 -18.26
CA GLU A 732 -26.21 -28.07 -18.93
C GLU A 732 -25.85 -29.54 -19.11
N ASN A 733 -25.82 -29.95 -20.37
CA ASN A 733 -25.43 -31.28 -20.82
C ASN A 733 -24.12 -31.18 -21.62
N ASN A 734 -23.58 -32.33 -22.05
CA ASN A 734 -22.30 -32.41 -22.76
C ASN A 734 -22.33 -31.79 -24.19
N THR A 735 -23.34 -30.98 -24.54
CA THR A 735 -23.43 -30.39 -25.88
C THR A 735 -22.53 -29.17 -26.04
N ILE A 736 -21.93 -29.07 -27.23
CA ILE A 736 -21.11 -27.95 -27.71
C ILE A 736 -21.79 -26.58 -27.46
N SER A 737 -23.12 -26.53 -27.45
CA SER A 737 -23.95 -25.35 -27.16
C SER A 737 -23.62 -24.67 -25.82
N CYS A 738 -23.25 -25.42 -24.77
CA CYS A 738 -22.87 -24.83 -23.48
C CYS A 738 -21.58 -24.00 -23.64
N TYR A 739 -20.56 -24.59 -24.26
CA TYR A 739 -19.30 -23.94 -24.57
C TYR A 739 -19.49 -22.74 -25.53
N LEU A 740 -20.36 -22.87 -26.55
CA LEU A 740 -20.65 -21.75 -27.45
C LEU A 740 -21.34 -20.57 -26.75
N CYS A 741 -22.20 -20.80 -25.76
CA CYS A 741 -22.99 -19.73 -25.14
C CYS A 741 -22.28 -19.06 -23.95
N HIS A 742 -21.46 -19.81 -23.20
CA HIS A 742 -20.75 -19.30 -22.02
C HIS A 742 -19.28 -18.95 -22.28
N VAL A 743 -18.66 -19.49 -23.33
CA VAL A 743 -17.21 -19.48 -23.51
C VAL A 743 -16.75 -18.94 -24.88
N TYR A 744 -17.57 -19.00 -25.94
CA TYR A 744 -17.30 -18.25 -27.18
C TYR A 744 -17.63 -16.76 -27.02
N ALA A 745 -16.61 -16.00 -26.66
CA ALA A 745 -16.26 -14.86 -27.49
C ALA A 745 -15.13 -15.31 -28.43
N ARG A 746 -15.16 -14.87 -29.70
CA ARG A 746 -13.92 -14.84 -30.49
C ARG A 746 -13.02 -13.77 -29.85
N PRO A 747 -11.70 -14.00 -29.74
CA PRO A 747 -10.79 -12.97 -29.24
C PRO A 747 -10.72 -11.83 -30.26
N GLU A 748 -11.53 -10.78 -30.08
CA GLU A 748 -11.63 -9.64 -31.01
C GLU A 748 -10.27 -8.95 -31.20
N ILE A 749 -9.46 -8.91 -30.13
CA ILE A 749 -8.13 -8.31 -30.11
C ILE A 749 -7.21 -9.08 -29.13
N ARG A 750 -6.01 -9.47 -29.57
CA ARG A 750 -4.86 -9.67 -28.68
C ARG A 750 -3.93 -8.48 -28.79
N LEU A 751 -3.31 -8.08 -27.69
CA LEU A 751 -2.34 -7.00 -27.67
C LEU A 751 -1.05 -7.47 -26.98
N ARG A 752 0.11 -6.99 -27.41
CA ARG A 752 1.39 -7.15 -26.71
C ARG A 752 1.94 -5.79 -26.35
N VAL A 753 2.33 -5.63 -25.08
CA VAL A 753 3.09 -4.47 -24.60
C VAL A 753 4.52 -4.54 -25.13
N ILE A 754 4.94 -3.50 -25.81
CA ILE A 754 6.26 -3.34 -26.43
C ILE A 754 7.25 -2.71 -25.44
N GLU A 755 6.85 -1.60 -24.79
CA GLU A 755 7.72 -0.79 -23.93
C GLU A 755 6.86 -0.05 -22.88
N ARG A 756 7.42 0.23 -21.70
CA ARG A 756 6.85 1.16 -20.70
C ARG A 756 7.90 2.21 -20.34
N VAL A 757 7.64 3.47 -20.72
CA VAL A 757 8.58 4.60 -20.58
C VAL A 757 8.10 5.53 -19.47
N ASP A 758 8.96 5.80 -18.47
CA ASP A 758 8.54 6.63 -17.33
C ASP A 758 9.61 7.57 -16.72
N ARG A 759 9.06 8.65 -16.13
CA ARG A 759 9.48 9.21 -14.83
C ARG A 759 8.41 10.11 -14.18
N ASP A 760 7.39 10.52 -14.93
CA ASP A 760 6.34 11.46 -14.50
C ASP A 760 4.93 11.14 -15.06
N LYS A 761 4.76 10.08 -15.89
CA LYS A 761 3.52 9.87 -16.69
C LYS A 761 3.16 8.42 -17.05
N ASP A 762 4.11 7.49 -16.96
CA ASP A 762 3.96 6.09 -17.35
C ASP A 762 3.29 5.86 -18.73
N ASP A 763 4.04 6.19 -19.77
CA ASP A 763 3.67 5.98 -21.17
C ASP A 763 3.88 4.50 -21.55
N ILE A 764 2.79 3.76 -21.80
CA ILE A 764 2.81 2.35 -22.19
C ILE A 764 2.56 2.22 -23.70
N PHE A 765 3.48 1.57 -24.40
CA PHE A 765 3.38 1.30 -25.83
C PHE A 765 3.01 -0.17 -26.08
N TYR A 766 2.04 -0.41 -26.97
CA TYR A 766 1.51 -1.74 -27.25
C TYR A 766 1.11 -1.91 -28.73
N THR A 767 1.14 -3.13 -29.25
CA THR A 767 0.65 -3.47 -30.61
C THR A 767 -0.34 -4.62 -30.56
N ARG A 768 -0.98 -4.96 -31.69
CA ARG A 768 -1.82 -6.16 -31.83
C ARG A 768 -0.95 -7.40 -32.03
N GLU A 769 -1.14 -8.45 -31.24
CA GLU A 769 -0.58 -9.77 -31.50
C GLU A 769 -1.49 -10.49 -32.52
N LEU A 770 -0.93 -10.91 -33.67
CA LEU A 770 -1.67 -11.43 -34.82
C LEU A 770 -1.65 -12.98 -34.86
N ALA A 771 -0.55 -13.59 -34.44
CA ALA A 771 -0.41 -15.03 -34.22
C ALA A 771 0.67 -15.32 -33.17
N ASN A 772 0.54 -16.39 -32.40
CA ASN A 772 1.54 -16.79 -31.39
C ASN A 772 1.46 -18.29 -31.03
N PHE A 773 2.19 -19.13 -31.75
CA PHE A 773 2.26 -20.59 -31.53
C PHE A 773 3.27 -20.99 -30.44
N THR A 774 4.02 -20.04 -29.86
CA THR A 774 4.92 -20.33 -28.70
C THR A 774 4.12 -20.58 -27.41
N ASN A 775 2.87 -20.12 -27.35
CA ASN A 775 2.02 -20.28 -26.17
C ASN A 775 1.46 -21.71 -26.09
N LYS A 776 2.03 -22.52 -25.18
CA LYS A 776 1.67 -23.94 -24.96
C LYS A 776 0.19 -24.19 -24.60
N LYS A 777 -0.63 -23.15 -24.34
CA LYS A 777 -2.05 -23.20 -23.96
C LYS A 777 -3.01 -22.65 -25.04
N GLU A 778 -2.73 -22.90 -26.31
CA GLU A 778 -3.53 -22.43 -27.44
C GLU A 778 -4.18 -23.58 -28.23
N TYR A 779 -5.48 -23.81 -28.01
CA TYR A 779 -6.20 -24.98 -28.52
C TYR A 779 -6.65 -24.80 -29.97
N ASN A 780 -6.55 -25.86 -30.75
CA ASN A 780 -7.14 -25.91 -32.08
C ASN A 780 -8.67 -26.06 -31.96
N GLU A 781 -9.41 -25.07 -32.46
CA GLU A 781 -10.88 -25.01 -32.48
C GLU A 781 -11.51 -26.30 -33.01
N THR A 782 -11.02 -26.81 -34.13
CA THR A 782 -11.50 -28.05 -34.76
C THR A 782 -11.21 -29.28 -33.91
N THR A 783 -10.01 -29.36 -33.29
CA THR A 783 -9.64 -30.48 -32.42
C THR A 783 -10.46 -30.51 -31.13
N ALA A 784 -10.70 -29.35 -30.51
CA ALA A 784 -11.55 -29.24 -29.33
C ALA A 784 -12.99 -29.69 -29.63
N LEU A 785 -13.57 -29.24 -30.75
CA LEU A 785 -14.91 -29.61 -31.17
C LEU A 785 -15.03 -31.11 -31.54
N LEU A 786 -14.00 -31.70 -32.16
CA LEU A 786 -13.96 -33.14 -32.47
C LEU A 786 -13.84 -34.01 -31.22
N ILE A 787 -13.07 -33.59 -30.21
CA ILE A 787 -13.00 -34.28 -28.92
C ILE A 787 -14.36 -34.20 -28.22
N LEU A 788 -14.90 -32.99 -28.04
CA LEU A 788 -16.17 -32.74 -27.34
C LEU A 788 -17.38 -33.47 -27.96
N ALA A 789 -17.35 -33.78 -29.26
CA ALA A 789 -18.44 -34.50 -29.93
C ALA A 789 -18.55 -35.98 -29.54
N ASN A 790 -17.49 -36.59 -28.98
CA ASN A 790 -17.38 -38.04 -28.78
C ASN A 790 -17.14 -38.47 -27.31
N ILE A 791 -17.23 -37.56 -26.33
CA ILE A 791 -16.92 -37.83 -24.90
C ILE A 791 -18.03 -38.69 -24.24
N THR A 792 -17.66 -39.87 -23.72
CA THR A 792 -18.47 -40.66 -22.79
C THR A 792 -18.15 -40.33 -21.32
N GLU A 793 -18.89 -40.87 -20.35
CA GLU A 793 -18.59 -40.69 -18.92
C GLU A 793 -17.18 -41.18 -18.51
N ASN A 794 -16.55 -42.08 -19.28
CA ASN A 794 -15.18 -42.53 -19.04
C ASN A 794 -14.12 -41.55 -19.56
N ASP A 795 -14.50 -40.65 -20.49
CA ASP A 795 -13.57 -39.77 -21.23
C ASP A 795 -13.37 -38.39 -20.56
N MET A 796 -13.84 -38.23 -19.31
CA MET A 796 -13.77 -36.98 -18.52
C MET A 796 -12.34 -36.48 -18.19
N TYR A 797 -11.31 -37.18 -18.66
CA TYR A 797 -9.89 -36.89 -18.46
C TYR A 797 -9.15 -36.43 -19.72
N ILE A 798 -9.81 -36.27 -20.87
CA ILE A 798 -9.14 -35.83 -22.10
C ILE A 798 -8.66 -34.38 -21.96
N ASN A 799 -7.33 -34.21 -21.90
CA ASN A 799 -6.67 -32.92 -21.96
C ASN A 799 -6.56 -32.47 -23.42
N ILE A 800 -7.17 -31.34 -23.79
CA ILE A 800 -7.16 -30.84 -25.17
C ILE A 800 -5.75 -30.33 -25.49
N GLU A 801 -5.10 -30.90 -26.50
CA GLU A 801 -3.76 -30.46 -26.93
C GLU A 801 -3.77 -29.13 -27.69
N SER A 802 -2.66 -28.38 -27.61
CA SER A 802 -2.48 -27.10 -28.30
C SER A 802 -2.02 -27.26 -29.76
N GLY A 803 -2.52 -26.37 -30.63
CA GLY A 803 -2.25 -26.35 -32.08
C GLY A 803 -0.88 -25.75 -32.42
N LYS A 804 0.19 -26.52 -32.21
CA LYS A 804 1.59 -26.03 -32.21
C LYS A 804 2.23 -25.75 -33.59
N ARG A 805 1.58 -26.06 -34.73
CA ARG A 805 2.20 -26.07 -36.07
C ARG A 805 1.28 -25.54 -37.19
N LYS A 806 1.83 -24.88 -38.21
CA LYS A 806 1.15 -24.47 -39.47
C LYS A 806 1.95 -24.96 -40.68
N ALA A 807 1.31 -25.76 -41.52
CA ALA A 807 1.83 -26.12 -42.86
C ALA A 807 1.47 -25.05 -43.90
N ILE A 808 2.37 -24.75 -44.84
CA ILE A 808 2.13 -23.87 -45.99
C ILE A 808 2.67 -24.57 -47.25
N PHE A 809 1.88 -24.65 -48.30
CA PHE A 809 2.29 -25.22 -49.59
C PHE A 809 2.92 -24.19 -50.53
N GLU A 810 3.73 -24.63 -51.49
CA GLU A 810 4.41 -23.75 -52.44
C GLU A 810 3.38 -22.96 -53.29
N GLY A 811 3.49 -21.63 -53.30
CA GLY A 811 2.50 -20.73 -53.89
C GLY A 811 1.21 -20.55 -53.06
N GLU A 812 1.11 -21.10 -51.84
CA GLU A 812 0.06 -20.75 -50.87
C GLU A 812 0.45 -19.47 -50.12
N ARG A 813 -0.47 -18.50 -50.07
CA ARG A 813 -0.37 -17.35 -49.17
C ARG A 813 -1.20 -17.62 -47.91
N TRP A 814 -0.53 -17.79 -46.78
CA TRP A 814 -1.16 -17.79 -45.47
C TRP A 814 -1.48 -16.35 -45.06
N ASN A 815 -2.76 -15.97 -45.12
CA ASN A 815 -3.24 -14.70 -44.56
C ASN A 815 -3.34 -14.84 -43.03
N ILE A 816 -2.61 -13.99 -42.31
CA ILE A 816 -2.53 -13.96 -40.84
C ILE A 816 -3.48 -12.87 -40.29
N SER A 817 -3.61 -11.74 -41.00
CA SER A 817 -4.65 -10.73 -40.79
C SER A 817 -4.95 -10.00 -42.11
N GLU A 818 -5.89 -9.04 -42.12
CA GLU A 818 -6.32 -8.31 -43.32
C GLU A 818 -5.16 -7.70 -44.15
N ASN A 819 -4.07 -7.28 -43.48
CA ASN A 819 -2.89 -6.70 -44.13
C ASN A 819 -1.57 -7.42 -43.76
N PHE A 820 -1.64 -8.66 -43.27
CA PHE A 820 -0.45 -9.41 -42.82
C PHE A 820 -0.50 -10.84 -43.37
N SER A 821 0.50 -11.25 -44.15
CA SER A 821 0.51 -12.57 -44.80
C SER A 821 1.91 -13.10 -45.08
N LEU A 822 2.06 -14.42 -45.10
CA LEU A 822 3.29 -15.12 -45.47
C LEU A 822 3.03 -16.01 -46.71
N LEU A 823 3.89 -15.92 -47.71
CA LEU A 823 3.88 -16.73 -48.93
C LEU A 823 5.12 -17.61 -48.99
N LEU A 824 4.95 -18.92 -49.13
CA LEU A 824 6.03 -19.81 -49.54
C LEU A 824 6.21 -19.68 -51.05
N LYS A 825 7.28 -19.03 -51.51
CA LYS A 825 7.54 -18.81 -52.94
C LYS A 825 8.10 -20.06 -53.62
N ALA A 826 9.08 -20.70 -52.99
CA ALA A 826 9.76 -21.89 -53.49
C ALA A 826 10.41 -22.67 -52.35
N VAL A 827 10.66 -23.96 -52.57
CA VAL A 827 11.59 -24.80 -51.79
C VAL A 827 12.79 -25.15 -52.69
N ASN A 828 14.00 -25.20 -52.14
CA ASN A 828 15.19 -25.54 -52.92
C ASN A 828 15.20 -27.05 -53.32
N THR A 829 16.11 -27.45 -54.21
CA THR A 829 16.16 -28.83 -54.73
C THR A 829 16.59 -29.87 -53.69
N GLU A 830 17.27 -29.47 -52.62
CA GLU A 830 17.85 -30.38 -51.61
C GLU A 830 16.95 -30.53 -50.36
N SER A 831 15.84 -29.80 -50.30
CA SER A 831 14.84 -29.79 -49.21
C SER A 831 15.38 -29.27 -47.87
N ASP A 832 16.44 -28.47 -47.90
CA ASP A 832 17.06 -27.87 -46.72
C ASP A 832 16.85 -26.35 -46.64
N GLU A 833 16.47 -25.65 -47.71
CA GLU A 833 16.09 -24.22 -47.67
C GLU A 833 14.68 -23.94 -48.23
N ALA A 834 14.02 -22.93 -47.66
CA ALA A 834 12.74 -22.39 -48.13
C ALA A 834 12.81 -20.88 -48.39
N PHE A 835 12.24 -20.43 -49.52
CA PHE A 835 12.16 -19.02 -49.88
C PHE A 835 10.79 -18.44 -49.45
N LEU A 836 10.81 -17.55 -48.46
CA LEU A 836 9.62 -17.01 -47.81
C LEU A 836 9.48 -15.51 -48.09
N GLN A 837 8.26 -15.08 -48.46
CA GLN A 837 7.89 -13.66 -48.57
C GLN A 837 6.87 -13.30 -47.50
N LEU A 838 7.20 -12.34 -46.65
CA LEU A 838 6.33 -11.72 -45.67
C LEU A 838 5.81 -10.37 -46.18
N GLN A 839 4.51 -10.13 -46.05
CA GLN A 839 3.88 -8.83 -46.18
C GLN A 839 3.29 -8.42 -44.82
N ALA A 840 3.63 -7.23 -44.33
CA ALA A 840 3.22 -6.70 -43.03
C ALA A 840 2.82 -5.22 -43.14
N GLY A 841 1.56 -4.96 -43.47
CA GLY A 841 1.07 -3.63 -43.83
C GLY A 841 1.80 -3.12 -45.09
N ASN A 842 2.40 -1.94 -44.98
CA ASN A 842 3.22 -1.35 -46.04
C ASN A 842 4.64 -1.94 -46.13
N LEU A 843 5.04 -2.83 -45.22
CA LEU A 843 6.35 -3.48 -45.20
C LEU A 843 6.31 -4.81 -45.96
N SER A 844 7.41 -5.13 -46.65
CA SER A 844 7.62 -6.42 -47.30
C SER A 844 9.03 -6.91 -47.00
N TYR A 845 9.20 -8.20 -46.76
CA TYR A 845 10.47 -8.84 -46.46
C TYR A 845 10.54 -10.21 -47.16
N GLU A 846 11.71 -10.56 -47.70
CA GLU A 846 11.92 -11.83 -48.41
C GLU A 846 13.27 -12.41 -48.03
N ASP A 847 13.31 -13.71 -47.73
CA ASP A 847 14.54 -14.38 -47.27
C ASP A 847 14.55 -15.87 -47.56
N PHE A 848 15.75 -16.45 -47.59
CA PHE A 848 15.99 -17.89 -47.67
C PHE A 848 16.35 -18.42 -46.28
N VAL A 849 15.65 -19.44 -45.80
CA VAL A 849 15.83 -19.95 -44.43
C VAL A 849 15.93 -21.45 -44.40
N GLY A 850 16.93 -21.95 -43.67
CA GLY A 850 17.26 -23.36 -43.56
C GLY A 850 16.29 -24.17 -42.68
N ARG A 851 16.29 -25.48 -42.87
CA ARG A 851 15.53 -26.42 -42.04
C ARG A 851 16.07 -26.41 -40.59
N GLY A 852 15.21 -26.01 -39.66
CA GLY A 852 15.53 -25.83 -38.25
C GLY A 852 15.86 -24.38 -37.85
N GLU A 853 16.08 -23.50 -38.83
CA GLU A 853 16.36 -22.07 -38.62
C GLU A 853 15.08 -21.24 -38.44
N VAL A 854 15.24 -19.95 -38.17
CA VAL A 854 14.15 -19.01 -37.86
C VAL A 854 14.12 -17.90 -38.90
N PHE A 855 13.00 -17.78 -39.60
CA PHE A 855 12.66 -16.64 -40.44
C PHE A 855 12.17 -15.51 -39.53
N GLU A 856 13.00 -14.48 -39.33
CA GLU A 856 12.71 -13.33 -38.46
C GLU A 856 12.68 -12.02 -39.26
N TYR A 857 11.79 -11.08 -38.90
CA TYR A 857 11.76 -9.74 -39.47
C TYR A 857 11.62 -8.66 -38.40
N THR A 858 12.64 -7.79 -38.35
CA THR A 858 12.88 -6.85 -37.23
C THR A 858 13.07 -5.40 -37.73
N PRO A 859 12.02 -4.75 -38.27
CA PRO A 859 12.08 -3.37 -38.75
C PRO A 859 12.29 -2.35 -37.63
N GLY A 860 12.87 -1.20 -38.00
CA GLY A 860 12.98 -0.02 -37.14
C GLY A 860 11.72 0.85 -37.22
N ILE A 861 10.90 0.87 -36.15
CA ILE A 861 9.61 1.58 -36.11
C ILE A 861 9.70 2.80 -35.20
N ASN A 862 9.30 3.99 -35.69
CA ASN A 862 9.22 5.22 -34.89
C ASN A 862 7.82 5.42 -34.29
N TYR A 863 7.55 4.74 -33.17
CA TYR A 863 6.30 4.90 -32.40
C TYR A 863 6.41 5.91 -31.25
N THR A 864 7.63 6.33 -30.91
CA THR A 864 7.89 7.34 -29.86
C THR A 864 7.69 8.77 -30.37
N GLY A 865 7.63 8.96 -31.70
CA GLY A 865 7.60 10.25 -32.38
C GLY A 865 8.98 10.78 -32.76
N TYR A 866 10.03 10.41 -32.03
CA TYR A 866 11.36 11.03 -32.13
C TYR A 866 12.50 10.04 -32.43
N GLN A 867 12.27 8.73 -32.27
CA GLN A 867 13.29 7.70 -32.45
C GLN A 867 12.69 6.39 -32.95
N SER A 868 13.23 5.87 -34.05
CA SER A 868 12.99 4.49 -34.50
C SER A 868 13.66 3.48 -33.57
N LYS A 869 12.94 2.43 -33.17
CA LYS A 869 13.48 1.28 -32.43
C LYS A 869 13.22 -0.01 -33.20
N ASN A 870 14.18 -0.92 -33.19
CA ASN A 870 14.09 -2.22 -33.87
C ASN A 870 13.15 -3.14 -33.08
N ILE A 871 12.12 -3.67 -33.74
CA ILE A 871 11.13 -4.58 -33.13
C ILE A 871 10.88 -5.75 -34.06
N THR A 872 11.03 -6.96 -33.55
CA THR A 872 10.66 -8.21 -34.23
C THR A 872 9.15 -8.25 -34.40
N ILE A 873 8.64 -8.01 -35.61
CA ILE A 873 7.21 -8.10 -35.91
C ILE A 873 6.81 -9.46 -36.49
N PHE A 874 7.79 -10.26 -36.94
CA PHE A 874 7.56 -11.65 -37.32
C PHE A 874 8.74 -12.53 -36.92
N SER A 875 8.45 -13.74 -36.45
CA SER A 875 9.42 -14.81 -36.22
C SER A 875 8.72 -16.14 -36.48
N ALA A 876 9.33 -17.06 -37.23
CA ALA A 876 8.78 -18.38 -37.51
C ALA A 876 9.91 -19.40 -37.72
N LYS A 877 9.88 -20.51 -36.97
CA LYS A 877 10.88 -21.56 -37.10
C LYS A 877 10.47 -22.57 -38.17
N VAL A 878 11.38 -22.82 -39.12
CA VAL A 878 11.18 -23.70 -40.28
C VAL A 878 11.44 -25.14 -39.87
N SER A 879 10.50 -25.73 -39.13
CA SER A 879 10.67 -27.04 -38.47
C SER A 879 10.86 -28.21 -39.45
N GLU A 880 10.11 -28.22 -40.55
CA GLU A 880 10.22 -29.24 -41.60
C GLU A 880 10.06 -28.59 -42.98
N ILE A 881 10.82 -29.08 -43.94
CA ILE A 881 10.73 -28.75 -45.36
C ILE A 881 10.53 -30.08 -46.11
N ILE A 882 9.44 -30.19 -46.86
CA ILE A 882 9.00 -31.46 -47.45
C ILE A 882 8.62 -31.25 -48.92
N GLN A 883 9.43 -31.79 -49.83
CA GLN A 883 9.04 -31.91 -51.23
C GLN A 883 7.94 -32.99 -51.36
N THR A 884 6.79 -32.66 -51.93
CA THR A 884 5.69 -33.61 -52.17
C THR A 884 5.02 -33.35 -53.52
N LYS A 885 4.26 -34.33 -54.02
CA LYS A 885 3.32 -34.11 -55.12
C LYS A 885 1.91 -33.94 -54.54
N PRO A 886 1.13 -32.91 -54.94
CA PRO A 886 1.37 -32.03 -56.09
C PRO A 886 2.23 -30.79 -55.80
N LYS A 887 2.58 -30.48 -54.55
CA LYS A 887 3.32 -29.26 -54.16
C LYS A 887 4.30 -29.52 -53.01
N ASN A 888 5.42 -28.80 -53.01
CA ASN A 888 6.30 -28.72 -51.84
C ASN A 888 5.59 -28.02 -50.68
N MET A 889 6.03 -28.30 -49.45
CA MET A 889 5.40 -27.82 -48.21
C MET A 889 6.48 -27.46 -47.18
N VAL A 890 6.23 -26.40 -46.42
CA VAL A 890 6.99 -26.04 -45.22
C VAL A 890 6.09 -26.12 -44.00
N VAL A 891 6.58 -26.67 -42.89
CA VAL A 891 5.89 -26.67 -41.60
C VAL A 891 6.59 -25.69 -40.67
N LEU A 892 5.84 -24.67 -40.25
CA LEU A 892 6.29 -23.66 -39.29
C LEU A 892 5.86 -24.03 -37.87
N GLU A 893 6.75 -23.83 -36.92
CA GLU A 893 6.49 -23.87 -35.49
C GLU A 893 6.98 -22.57 -34.82
N GLU A 894 6.66 -22.40 -33.53
CA GLU A 894 7.11 -21.25 -32.72
C GLU A 894 6.75 -19.85 -33.29
N VAL A 895 5.81 -19.79 -34.25
CA VAL A 895 5.46 -18.55 -34.97
C VAL A 895 4.94 -17.46 -34.04
N VAL A 896 5.51 -16.26 -34.14
CA VAL A 896 5.00 -15.02 -33.53
C VAL A 896 4.84 -13.98 -34.62
N ALA A 897 3.66 -13.34 -34.68
CA ALA A 897 3.36 -12.23 -35.56
C ALA A 897 2.75 -11.08 -34.76
N LEU A 898 3.28 -9.87 -34.94
CA LEU A 898 2.80 -8.63 -34.32
C LEU A 898 2.45 -7.61 -35.41
N SER A 899 1.47 -6.74 -35.19
CA SER A 899 1.24 -5.62 -36.11
C SER A 899 2.39 -4.61 -36.03
N PRO A 900 2.80 -3.98 -37.14
CA PRO A 900 3.64 -2.77 -37.09
C PRO A 900 2.91 -1.56 -36.44
N ASP A 901 1.58 -1.61 -36.31
CA ASP A 901 0.75 -0.53 -35.74
C ASP A 901 0.85 -0.44 -34.20
N ILE A 902 1.93 0.15 -33.71
CA ILE A 902 2.13 0.41 -32.28
C ILE A 902 1.32 1.63 -31.83
N LYS A 903 0.62 1.48 -30.71
CA LYS A 903 -0.24 2.46 -30.04
C LYS A 903 0.29 2.79 -28.65
N LYS A 904 -0.25 3.85 -28.04
CA LYS A 904 0.07 4.34 -26.70
C LYS A 904 -1.16 4.33 -25.79
N ILE A 905 -0.96 4.14 -24.48
CA ILE A 905 -1.93 4.29 -23.38
C ILE A 905 -1.19 4.76 -22.10
N MET A 906 -1.87 5.40 -21.15
CA MET A 906 -1.31 5.80 -19.84
C MET A 906 -1.70 4.79 -18.73
N GLU A 907 -0.89 4.63 -17.69
CA GLU A 907 -1.13 3.65 -16.60
C GLU A 907 -2.53 3.74 -15.95
N ASN A 908 -3.11 4.93 -15.81
CA ASN A 908 -4.41 5.12 -15.18
C ASN A 908 -5.63 4.85 -16.08
N GLU A 909 -5.42 4.53 -17.36
CA GLU A 909 -6.47 4.21 -18.32
C GLU A 909 -6.82 2.70 -18.31
N THR A 910 -7.80 2.30 -19.14
CA THR A 910 -8.15 0.88 -19.33
C THR A 910 -8.16 0.51 -20.82
N ILE A 911 -7.87 -0.76 -21.09
CA ILE A 911 -7.82 -1.32 -22.44
C ILE A 911 -8.57 -2.65 -22.49
N GLU A 912 -9.68 -2.70 -23.22
CA GLU A 912 -10.55 -3.88 -23.34
C GLU A 912 -10.95 -4.52 -21.99
N GLY A 913 -11.09 -3.69 -20.93
CA GLY A 913 -11.42 -4.13 -19.57
C GLY A 913 -10.21 -4.46 -18.67
N TYR A 914 -8.98 -4.43 -19.18
CA TYR A 914 -7.74 -4.48 -18.40
C TYR A 914 -7.35 -3.09 -17.90
N ASN A 915 -6.80 -2.97 -16.69
CA ASN A 915 -6.17 -1.73 -16.22
C ASN A 915 -4.75 -1.60 -16.82
N ALA A 916 -4.39 -0.39 -17.27
CA ALA A 916 -3.13 -0.17 -17.97
C ALA A 916 -1.89 -0.24 -17.05
N GLY A 917 -2.00 0.03 -15.74
CA GLY A 917 -0.88 -0.09 -14.80
C GLY A 917 -0.31 -1.50 -14.65
N TRP A 918 -1.03 -2.53 -15.11
CA TRP A 918 -0.57 -3.93 -15.04
C TRP A 918 0.24 -4.33 -16.30
N LEU A 919 0.43 -3.38 -17.23
CA LEU A 919 1.10 -3.55 -18.52
C LEU A 919 2.61 -3.33 -18.42
N TRP A 920 3.28 -4.38 -17.96
CA TRP A 920 4.73 -4.52 -18.07
C TRP A 920 5.15 -4.94 -19.49
N GLU A 921 6.40 -4.66 -19.84
CA GLU A 921 6.97 -5.02 -21.14
C GLU A 921 6.85 -6.52 -21.42
N ASN A 922 6.47 -6.88 -22.64
CA ASN A 922 6.15 -8.24 -23.09
C ASN A 922 4.89 -8.88 -22.44
N SER A 923 4.07 -8.15 -21.67
CA SER A 923 2.73 -8.63 -21.31
C SER A 923 1.86 -8.78 -22.57
N THR A 924 1.32 -9.98 -22.82
CA THR A 924 0.26 -10.20 -23.81
C THR A 924 -1.12 -10.17 -23.14
N LEU A 925 -2.01 -9.34 -23.66
CA LEU A 925 -3.43 -9.21 -23.32
C LEU A 925 -4.29 -9.95 -24.33
N VAL A 926 -5.44 -10.47 -23.89
CA VAL A 926 -6.38 -11.20 -24.76
C VAL A 926 -7.80 -10.77 -24.43
N ALA A 927 -8.33 -9.80 -25.17
CA ALA A 927 -9.72 -9.37 -25.03
C ALA A 927 -10.68 -10.49 -25.50
N GLY A 928 -11.68 -10.81 -24.69
CA GLY A 928 -12.77 -11.71 -25.07
C GLY A 928 -12.33 -13.16 -25.37
N ARG A 929 -11.68 -13.84 -24.42
CA ARG A 929 -11.36 -15.28 -24.54
C ARG A 929 -11.80 -16.07 -23.29
N ILE A 930 -12.06 -17.36 -23.51
CA ILE A 930 -11.92 -18.48 -22.57
C ILE A 930 -10.81 -18.22 -21.51
N PRO A 931 -11.04 -18.46 -20.20
CA PRO A 931 -10.04 -18.14 -19.18
C PRO A 931 -8.97 -19.23 -19.08
N GLN A 932 -7.69 -18.89 -19.29
CA GLN A 932 -6.55 -19.82 -19.07
C GLN A 932 -6.23 -20.05 -17.57
N ASN A 933 -6.90 -19.29 -16.70
CA ASN A 933 -6.92 -19.34 -15.24
C ASN A 933 -7.94 -18.31 -14.71
N PHE A 934 -8.22 -18.30 -13.41
CA PHE A 934 -9.00 -17.24 -12.72
C PHE A 934 -8.35 -15.84 -12.79
N HIS A 935 -7.10 -15.75 -13.26
CA HIS A 935 -6.37 -14.51 -13.53
C HIS A 935 -6.64 -13.93 -14.94
N SER A 936 -7.61 -14.48 -15.66
CA SER A 936 -8.10 -13.97 -16.94
C SER A 936 -9.50 -13.34 -16.76
N PRO A 937 -9.83 -12.20 -17.41
CA PRO A 937 -11.18 -11.63 -17.39
C PRO A 937 -12.24 -12.63 -17.88
N GLN A 938 -13.47 -12.55 -17.35
CA GLN A 938 -14.55 -13.46 -17.73
C GLN A 938 -15.92 -12.86 -17.97
N ILE A 939 -16.40 -13.09 -19.20
CA ILE A 939 -17.80 -13.03 -19.64
C ILE A 939 -18.42 -11.62 -19.54
N PHE A 940 -18.26 -10.85 -20.63
CA PHE A 940 -19.30 -9.90 -21.03
C PHE A 940 -20.64 -10.64 -21.19
N GLY A 941 -21.76 -9.97 -20.95
CA GLY A 941 -23.07 -10.49 -21.39
C GLY A 941 -23.01 -10.89 -22.87
N GLY A 942 -23.34 -12.15 -23.17
CA GLY A 942 -22.92 -12.84 -24.40
C GLY A 942 -23.18 -12.04 -25.67
N ARG A 943 -22.11 -11.52 -26.29
CA ARG A 943 -22.23 -10.56 -27.41
C ARG A 943 -22.50 -11.18 -28.76
N ASP A 944 -22.25 -12.47 -28.93
CA ASP A 944 -22.65 -13.23 -30.10
C ASP A 944 -23.55 -14.39 -29.69
N GLY A 945 -24.86 -14.19 -29.86
CA GLY A 945 -25.85 -15.25 -29.70
C GLY A 945 -25.67 -16.32 -30.77
N GLY A 946 -25.98 -17.57 -30.41
CA GLY A 946 -26.05 -18.67 -31.37
C GLY A 946 -27.21 -18.52 -32.35
N GLY A 947 -27.39 -19.51 -33.24
CA GLY A 947 -28.43 -19.51 -34.27
C GLY A 947 -29.89 -19.55 -33.78
N ASP A 948 -30.11 -19.50 -32.46
CA ASP A 948 -31.40 -19.31 -31.81
C ASP A 948 -31.58 -17.85 -31.37
N CYS A 949 -31.82 -16.99 -32.37
CA CYS A 949 -31.98 -15.55 -32.20
C CYS A 949 -33.07 -15.20 -31.18
N LEU A 950 -34.16 -15.96 -31.09
CA LEU A 950 -35.30 -15.66 -30.21
C LEU A 950 -35.10 -16.14 -28.77
N SER A 951 -34.36 -17.21 -28.51
CA SER A 951 -33.95 -17.53 -27.13
C SER A 951 -32.97 -16.51 -26.53
N CYS A 952 -32.36 -15.65 -27.37
CA CYS A 952 -31.47 -14.56 -26.93
C CYS A 952 -32.07 -13.15 -27.06
N HIS A 953 -32.99 -12.92 -28.01
CA HIS A 953 -33.58 -11.60 -28.30
C HIS A 953 -35.11 -11.56 -28.29
N GLY A 954 -35.82 -12.66 -28.07
CA GLY A 954 -37.28 -12.64 -27.88
C GLY A 954 -37.67 -12.01 -26.54
N THR A 955 -38.96 -12.11 -26.17
CA THR A 955 -39.46 -11.64 -24.86
C THR A 955 -38.69 -12.27 -23.69
N GLU A 956 -38.32 -13.54 -23.82
CA GLU A 956 -37.57 -14.37 -22.87
C GLU A 956 -36.04 -14.11 -22.85
N GLY A 957 -35.54 -13.21 -23.71
CA GLY A 957 -34.11 -12.98 -23.98
C GLY A 957 -33.42 -11.89 -23.13
N PHE A 958 -32.28 -11.42 -23.63
CA PHE A 958 -31.49 -10.34 -23.03
C PHE A 958 -32.18 -8.98 -23.13
N VAL A 959 -32.03 -8.15 -22.10
CA VAL A 959 -32.78 -6.89 -21.95
C VAL A 959 -32.39 -5.81 -22.97
N GLU A 960 -31.11 -5.71 -23.36
CA GLU A 960 -30.61 -4.58 -24.16
C GLU A 960 -31.23 -4.45 -25.56
N LYS A 961 -31.70 -5.55 -26.16
CA LYS A 961 -32.35 -5.57 -27.49
C LYS A 961 -33.39 -6.70 -27.58
N ARG A 962 -34.57 -6.48 -26.98
CA ARG A 962 -35.71 -7.39 -27.11
C ARG A 962 -36.48 -7.20 -28.43
N ILE A 963 -37.15 -8.28 -28.83
CA ILE A 963 -38.08 -8.41 -29.93
C ILE A 963 -39.38 -8.91 -29.29
N ASP A 964 -40.21 -7.98 -28.80
CA ASP A 964 -41.42 -8.32 -28.04
C ASP A 964 -42.48 -9.03 -28.90
N SER A 965 -42.37 -8.89 -30.22
CA SER A 965 -43.11 -9.66 -31.21
C SER A 965 -42.42 -9.59 -32.58
N LEU A 966 -42.45 -10.68 -33.36
CA LEU A 966 -42.11 -10.63 -34.79
C LEU A 966 -43.18 -9.90 -35.63
N GLY A 967 -44.34 -9.57 -35.06
CA GLY A 967 -45.41 -8.83 -35.74
C GLY A 967 -45.84 -9.49 -37.06
N ARG A 968 -45.80 -8.74 -38.15
CA ARG A 968 -46.11 -9.25 -39.51
C ARG A 968 -45.03 -10.19 -40.07
N HIS A 969 -43.80 -10.16 -39.55
CA HIS A 969 -42.72 -11.08 -39.96
C HIS A 969 -42.84 -12.50 -39.37
N LYS A 970 -43.87 -12.81 -38.56
CA LYS A 970 -44.00 -14.13 -37.90
C LYS A 970 -43.99 -15.34 -38.86
N THR A 971 -44.25 -15.13 -40.16
CA THR A 971 -44.20 -16.16 -41.22
C THR A 971 -43.04 -15.99 -42.20
N LEU A 972 -42.24 -14.92 -42.09
CA LEU A 972 -41.13 -14.63 -43.00
C LEU A 972 -40.11 -15.77 -42.94
N ASN A 973 -39.76 -16.35 -44.08
CA ASN A 973 -38.87 -17.53 -44.18
C ASN A 973 -39.27 -18.72 -43.28
N GLY A 974 -40.57 -18.92 -43.02
CA GLY A 974 -41.06 -19.96 -42.11
C GLY A 974 -41.11 -19.54 -40.63
N GLY A 975 -40.77 -18.28 -40.32
CA GLY A 975 -40.95 -17.69 -38.99
C GLY A 975 -39.81 -17.94 -38.01
N GLY A 976 -40.05 -17.59 -36.75
CA GLY A 976 -39.09 -17.78 -35.65
C GLY A 976 -37.71 -17.19 -35.95
N ASN A 977 -36.67 -18.00 -35.73
CA ASN A 977 -35.28 -17.64 -36.02
C ASN A 977 -34.98 -17.45 -37.52
N ASN A 978 -35.77 -18.05 -38.41
CA ASN A 978 -35.60 -17.85 -39.85
C ASN A 978 -36.08 -16.46 -40.31
N ALA A 979 -37.10 -15.89 -39.65
CA ALA A 979 -37.51 -14.50 -39.87
C ALA A 979 -36.40 -13.52 -39.47
N CYS A 980 -35.72 -13.78 -38.35
CA CYS A 980 -34.56 -13.01 -37.92
C CYS A 980 -33.42 -13.07 -38.96
N ARG A 981 -33.09 -14.29 -39.44
CA ARG A 981 -32.08 -14.49 -40.51
C ARG A 981 -32.47 -13.84 -41.84
N ALA A 982 -33.72 -13.90 -42.26
CA ALA A 982 -34.18 -13.23 -43.48
C ALA A 982 -33.93 -11.72 -43.42
N CYS A 983 -34.26 -11.09 -42.29
CA CYS A 983 -34.09 -9.66 -42.07
C CYS A 983 -32.61 -9.23 -41.89
N HIS A 984 -31.80 -10.01 -41.17
CA HIS A 984 -30.44 -9.64 -40.77
C HIS A 984 -29.31 -10.38 -41.52
N GLY A 985 -29.65 -11.28 -42.43
CA GLY A 985 -28.73 -12.19 -43.12
C GLY A 985 -28.45 -13.49 -42.35
N GLY A 986 -27.64 -14.36 -42.94
CA GLY A 986 -27.24 -15.65 -42.38
C GLY A 986 -27.97 -16.85 -42.97
N GLU A 987 -27.31 -18.00 -42.92
CA GLU A 987 -27.76 -19.29 -43.43
C GLU A 987 -28.42 -20.14 -42.33
N GLU A 988 -29.08 -21.23 -42.71
CA GLU A 988 -29.61 -22.19 -41.74
C GLU A 988 -28.47 -22.81 -40.91
N GLY A 989 -28.65 -22.87 -39.59
CA GLY A 989 -27.61 -23.34 -38.67
C GLY A 989 -26.46 -22.38 -38.38
N THR A 990 -26.48 -21.11 -38.84
CA THR A 990 -25.47 -20.09 -38.49
C THR A 990 -25.27 -20.02 -36.97
N LYS A 991 -24.03 -20.21 -36.48
CA LYS A 991 -23.71 -20.36 -35.05
C LYS A 991 -23.29 -19.06 -34.33
N THR A 992 -23.31 -17.93 -35.02
CA THR A 992 -22.91 -16.59 -34.54
C THR A 992 -23.85 -15.54 -35.13
N HIS A 993 -23.71 -14.26 -34.75
CA HIS A 993 -24.42 -13.19 -35.45
C HIS A 993 -24.08 -13.17 -36.95
N PRO A 994 -25.08 -12.99 -37.83
CA PRO A 994 -24.85 -12.78 -39.26
C PRO A 994 -24.26 -11.39 -39.51
N VAL A 995 -23.48 -11.22 -40.58
CA VAL A 995 -22.75 -9.96 -40.88
C VAL A 995 -23.67 -8.72 -40.92
N GLY A 996 -24.93 -8.87 -41.34
CA GLY A 996 -25.94 -7.80 -41.37
C GLY A 996 -26.66 -7.51 -40.05
N TYR A 997 -26.33 -8.12 -38.91
CA TYR A 997 -27.11 -8.00 -37.67
C TYR A 997 -27.30 -6.56 -37.17
N LYS A 998 -26.31 -5.68 -37.37
CA LYS A 998 -26.37 -4.25 -37.01
C LYS A 998 -27.22 -3.41 -37.99
N THR A 999 -27.49 -3.91 -39.19
CA THR A 999 -28.13 -3.20 -40.31
C THR A 999 -29.09 -4.14 -41.03
N PRO A 1000 -30.36 -4.26 -40.58
CA PRO A 1000 -31.35 -5.09 -41.27
C PRO A 1000 -31.52 -4.67 -42.73
N ARG A 1001 -31.89 -5.64 -43.59
CA ARG A 1001 -32.27 -5.41 -44.98
C ARG A 1001 -33.35 -4.32 -45.07
N ASP A 1002 -33.28 -3.51 -46.11
CA ASP A 1002 -34.32 -2.51 -46.38
C ASP A 1002 -35.61 -3.17 -46.88
N CYS A 1003 -36.72 -2.43 -46.87
CA CYS A 1003 -38.01 -2.96 -47.31
C CYS A 1003 -37.99 -3.41 -48.78
N ARG A 1004 -37.16 -2.78 -49.64
CA ARG A 1004 -37.06 -3.12 -51.06
C ARG A 1004 -36.37 -4.47 -51.29
N SER A 1005 -35.35 -4.79 -50.48
CA SER A 1005 -34.61 -6.04 -50.53
C SER A 1005 -35.49 -7.27 -50.35
N CYS A 1006 -36.61 -7.15 -49.62
CA CYS A 1006 -37.56 -8.24 -49.43
C CYS A 1006 -38.84 -8.06 -50.27
N HIS A 1007 -39.38 -6.85 -50.42
CA HIS A 1007 -40.66 -6.65 -51.10
C HIS A 1007 -40.54 -6.35 -52.61
N ALA A 1008 -39.44 -5.78 -53.09
CA ALA A 1008 -39.27 -5.42 -54.51
C ALA A 1008 -38.28 -6.33 -55.28
N ALA A 1009 -37.55 -7.21 -54.60
CA ALA A 1009 -36.60 -8.14 -55.22
C ALA A 1009 -37.27 -9.36 -55.86
N THR A 1010 -36.83 -9.75 -57.06
CA THR A 1010 -37.35 -10.89 -57.84
C THR A 1010 -36.67 -12.23 -57.53
N ARG A 1011 -35.62 -12.24 -56.71
CA ARG A 1011 -34.95 -13.42 -56.16
C ARG A 1011 -34.71 -13.20 -54.67
N ASP A 1012 -34.75 -14.30 -53.91
CA ASP A 1012 -34.48 -14.35 -52.47
C ASP A 1012 -35.30 -13.35 -51.62
N ASN A 1013 -36.60 -13.26 -51.91
CA ASN A 1013 -37.56 -12.41 -51.17
C ASN A 1013 -37.96 -12.97 -49.80
N TYR A 1014 -37.44 -14.15 -49.39
CA TYR A 1014 -37.71 -14.82 -48.12
C TYR A 1014 -39.21 -15.07 -47.81
N ASN A 1015 -40.03 -15.29 -48.83
CA ASN A 1015 -41.51 -15.39 -48.73
C ASN A 1015 -42.18 -14.11 -48.19
N ALA A 1016 -41.56 -12.94 -48.35
CA ALA A 1016 -42.22 -11.65 -48.17
C ALA A 1016 -43.24 -11.39 -49.30
N VAL A 1017 -44.25 -10.56 -49.04
CA VAL A 1017 -45.22 -10.13 -50.05
C VAL A 1017 -44.50 -9.31 -51.11
N TYR A 1018 -44.41 -9.85 -52.34
CA TYR A 1018 -43.81 -9.15 -53.47
C TYR A 1018 -44.73 -8.00 -53.95
N ILE A 1019 -44.11 -6.84 -54.20
CA ILE A 1019 -44.71 -5.63 -54.80
C ILE A 1019 -43.85 -5.09 -55.95
N GLY A 1020 -42.83 -5.83 -56.39
CA GLY A 1020 -41.91 -5.39 -57.46
C GLY A 1020 -42.56 -5.35 -58.86
N ASP A 1021 -43.81 -5.76 -58.99
CA ASP A 1021 -44.70 -5.55 -60.13
C ASP A 1021 -45.53 -4.25 -60.03
N GLU A 1022 -45.75 -3.71 -58.82
CA GLU A 1022 -46.49 -2.48 -58.55
C GLU A 1022 -45.66 -1.20 -58.87
N GLU A 1023 -46.31 -0.05 -59.08
CA GLU A 1023 -45.59 1.20 -59.43
C GLU A 1023 -44.81 1.80 -58.25
N HIS A 1024 -45.36 1.73 -57.03
CA HIS A 1024 -44.80 2.38 -55.84
C HIS A 1024 -43.51 1.72 -55.30
N LYS A 1025 -43.07 0.59 -55.87
CA LYS A 1025 -41.85 -0.15 -55.48
C LYS A 1025 -40.57 0.71 -55.41
N ASN A 1026 -40.53 1.80 -56.16
CA ASN A 1026 -39.39 2.72 -56.25
C ASN A 1026 -39.51 3.97 -55.36
N GLU A 1027 -40.57 4.11 -54.56
CA GLU A 1027 -40.80 5.28 -53.69
C GLU A 1027 -40.16 5.14 -52.30
N LYS A 1028 -40.02 6.27 -51.57
CA LYS A 1028 -39.49 6.23 -50.19
C LYS A 1028 -40.57 5.71 -49.25
N CYS A 1029 -40.42 4.47 -48.81
CA CYS A 1029 -41.40 3.78 -47.97
C CYS A 1029 -41.74 4.59 -46.70
N GLU A 1030 -40.75 5.27 -46.14
CA GLU A 1030 -40.82 6.11 -44.93
C GLU A 1030 -41.72 7.35 -45.08
N ALA A 1031 -42.15 7.71 -46.29
CA ALA A 1031 -43.09 8.80 -46.52
C ALA A 1031 -44.56 8.38 -46.29
N CYS A 1032 -44.87 7.09 -46.35
CA CYS A 1032 -46.24 6.55 -46.28
C CYS A 1032 -46.42 5.43 -45.22
N HIS A 1033 -45.32 4.82 -44.78
CA HIS A 1033 -45.28 3.76 -43.77
C HIS A 1033 -44.48 4.22 -42.54
N VAL A 1034 -44.78 3.66 -41.36
CA VAL A 1034 -44.03 3.99 -40.14
C VAL A 1034 -42.58 3.50 -40.25
N PRO A 1035 -41.56 4.36 -40.11
CA PRO A 1035 -40.18 3.91 -40.10
C PRO A 1035 -39.94 2.89 -38.97
N ARG A 1036 -39.50 1.68 -39.34
CA ARG A 1036 -39.23 0.53 -38.44
C ARG A 1036 -40.46 -0.15 -37.81
N SER A 1037 -41.68 0.08 -38.30
CA SER A 1037 -42.82 -0.82 -37.99
C SER A 1037 -43.46 -1.35 -39.28
N HIS A 1038 -44.30 -2.39 -39.16
CA HIS A 1038 -45.05 -2.96 -40.29
C HIS A 1038 -46.48 -2.40 -40.40
N ASP A 1039 -46.71 -1.25 -39.78
CA ASP A 1039 -48.00 -0.60 -39.71
C ASP A 1039 -48.06 0.56 -40.71
N ILE A 1040 -49.16 0.60 -41.47
CA ILE A 1040 -49.38 1.58 -42.53
C ILE A 1040 -50.17 2.73 -41.93
N ILE A 1041 -49.68 3.96 -42.06
CA ILE A 1041 -50.20 5.12 -41.32
C ILE A 1041 -51.65 5.45 -41.71
N GLY A 1042 -52.09 5.07 -42.91
CA GLY A 1042 -53.51 5.15 -43.29
C GLY A 1042 -53.82 4.83 -44.75
N PHE A 1043 -53.63 3.58 -45.19
CA PHE A 1043 -54.02 3.12 -46.55
C PHE A 1043 -54.70 1.74 -46.56
N ASN A 1044 -55.65 1.50 -45.66
CA ASN A 1044 -56.51 0.31 -45.71
C ASN A 1044 -57.69 0.51 -46.69
N MET A 1045 -57.38 1.00 -47.90
CA MET A 1045 -58.37 1.14 -48.97
C MET A 1045 -58.79 -0.25 -49.47
N LEU A 1046 -60.04 -0.40 -49.87
CA LEU A 1046 -60.53 -1.50 -50.68
C LEU A 1046 -60.55 -1.03 -52.14
N PRO A 1047 -60.33 -1.91 -53.13
CA PRO A 1047 -60.55 -1.55 -54.52
C PRO A 1047 -62.04 -1.21 -54.70
N ALA A 1048 -62.33 -0.23 -55.56
CA ALA A 1048 -63.66 0.34 -55.73
C ALA A 1048 -64.05 0.36 -57.20
N VAL A 1049 -65.32 0.14 -57.50
CA VAL A 1049 -65.85 0.22 -58.87
C VAL A 1049 -66.62 1.53 -59.05
N LYS A 1050 -66.42 2.18 -60.19
CA LYS A 1050 -67.03 3.46 -60.59
C LYS A 1050 -67.58 3.36 -62.01
N ASP A 1051 -68.33 4.38 -62.41
CA ASP A 1051 -68.69 4.66 -63.80
C ASP A 1051 -69.31 3.46 -64.54
N ILE A 1052 -70.15 2.70 -63.83
CA ILE A 1052 -70.87 1.54 -64.35
C ILE A 1052 -71.83 2.01 -65.45
N SER A 1053 -71.78 1.35 -66.61
CA SER A 1053 -72.63 1.63 -67.76
C SER A 1053 -73.06 0.36 -68.48
N LEU A 1054 -74.21 0.42 -69.15
CA LEU A 1054 -74.77 -0.67 -69.95
C LEU A 1054 -74.92 -0.21 -71.39
N LEU A 1055 -74.24 -0.91 -72.32
CA LEU A 1055 -74.16 -0.59 -73.74
C LEU A 1055 -74.75 -1.74 -74.55
N LYS A 1056 -75.69 -1.46 -75.46
CA LYS A 1056 -76.23 -2.47 -76.37
C LYS A 1056 -75.50 -2.44 -77.71
N GLN A 1057 -74.88 -3.55 -78.09
CA GLN A 1057 -74.20 -3.73 -79.37
C GLN A 1057 -74.83 -4.89 -80.14
N GLY A 1058 -75.70 -4.56 -81.10
CA GLY A 1058 -76.52 -5.56 -81.80
C GLY A 1058 -77.46 -6.30 -80.85
N ASN A 1059 -77.37 -7.63 -80.84
CA ASN A 1059 -78.12 -8.50 -79.91
C ASN A 1059 -77.46 -8.60 -78.52
N ARG A 1060 -76.23 -8.10 -78.35
CA ARG A 1060 -75.44 -8.26 -77.13
C ARG A 1060 -75.62 -7.07 -76.20
N THR A 1061 -75.71 -7.32 -74.90
CA THR A 1061 -75.61 -6.29 -73.87
C THR A 1061 -74.24 -6.40 -73.23
N ILE A 1062 -73.50 -5.30 -73.21
CA ILE A 1062 -72.18 -5.20 -72.59
C ILE A 1062 -72.31 -4.31 -71.35
N VAL A 1063 -71.98 -4.84 -70.18
CA VAL A 1063 -71.68 -4.00 -69.02
C VAL A 1063 -70.24 -3.52 -69.10
N LYS A 1064 -70.01 -2.24 -68.81
CA LYS A 1064 -68.70 -1.64 -68.59
C LYS A 1064 -68.64 -1.01 -67.20
N ALA A 1065 -67.47 -0.98 -66.59
CA ALA A 1065 -67.21 -0.22 -65.37
C ALA A 1065 -65.72 0.15 -65.25
N LEU A 1066 -65.40 1.06 -64.35
CA LEU A 1066 -64.04 1.50 -64.04
C LEU A 1066 -63.62 0.95 -62.66
N ALA A 1067 -62.71 -0.02 -62.63
CA ALA A 1067 -62.18 -0.60 -61.40
C ALA A 1067 -60.96 0.20 -60.93
N VAL A 1068 -60.94 0.66 -59.68
CA VAL A 1068 -59.89 1.55 -59.14
C VAL A 1068 -59.28 0.94 -57.88
N ALA A 1069 -57.98 0.64 -57.93
CA ALA A 1069 -57.22 0.07 -56.81
C ALA A 1069 -56.68 1.15 -55.85
N GLY A 1070 -56.18 0.69 -54.69
CA GLY A 1070 -55.44 1.53 -53.75
C GLY A 1070 -54.22 2.21 -54.37
N TYR A 1071 -53.69 3.24 -53.71
CA TYR A 1071 -52.62 4.11 -54.23
C TYR A 1071 -51.46 3.33 -54.89
N LYS A 1072 -51.29 3.50 -56.20
CA LYS A 1072 -50.24 2.89 -57.03
C LYS A 1072 -50.16 1.35 -56.95
N MET A 1073 -51.30 0.71 -56.70
CA MET A 1073 -51.49 -0.75 -56.75
C MET A 1073 -52.27 -1.10 -58.01
N LYS A 1074 -52.10 -2.31 -58.56
CA LYS A 1074 -52.84 -2.78 -59.74
C LYS A 1074 -54.16 -3.46 -59.39
N ILE A 1075 -55.19 -3.28 -60.23
CA ILE A 1075 -56.34 -4.20 -60.27
C ILE A 1075 -55.86 -5.54 -60.80
N ARG A 1076 -56.37 -6.64 -60.24
CA ARG A 1076 -56.01 -8.03 -60.63
C ARG A 1076 -57.22 -8.88 -61.03
N GLY A 1077 -58.42 -8.29 -61.03
CA GLY A 1077 -59.66 -8.95 -61.44
C GLY A 1077 -60.89 -8.06 -61.21
N ALA A 1078 -61.98 -8.41 -61.88
CA ALA A 1078 -63.31 -7.90 -61.59
C ALA A 1078 -64.36 -9.00 -61.84
N ARG A 1079 -65.51 -8.91 -61.18
CA ARG A 1079 -66.65 -9.83 -61.36
C ARG A 1079 -67.97 -9.12 -61.12
N TYR A 1080 -69.02 -9.60 -61.75
CA TYR A 1080 -70.38 -9.09 -61.56
C TYR A 1080 -71.34 -10.20 -61.11
N TYR A 1081 -72.47 -9.80 -60.56
CA TYR A 1081 -73.66 -10.62 -60.37
C TYR A 1081 -74.90 -9.74 -60.50
N ILE A 1082 -76.08 -10.33 -60.72
CA ILE A 1082 -77.33 -9.58 -60.89
C ILE A 1082 -78.35 -10.11 -59.89
N ASP A 1083 -78.91 -9.19 -59.09
CA ASP A 1083 -79.85 -9.41 -57.99
C ASP A 1083 -79.35 -10.29 -56.82
N THR A 1084 -78.86 -11.51 -57.07
CA THR A 1084 -78.33 -12.43 -56.05
C THR A 1084 -76.83 -12.74 -56.26
N PRO A 1085 -76.05 -12.93 -55.18
CA PRO A 1085 -74.60 -13.16 -55.27
C PRO A 1085 -74.21 -14.65 -55.44
N GLU A 1086 -75.18 -15.52 -55.76
CA GLU A 1086 -75.00 -16.98 -55.81
C GLU A 1086 -74.08 -17.43 -56.97
N GLU A 1087 -74.16 -16.74 -58.11
CA GLU A 1087 -73.28 -16.93 -59.26
C GLU A 1087 -72.58 -15.60 -59.60
N LYS A 1088 -71.27 -15.52 -59.34
CA LYS A 1088 -70.45 -14.33 -59.65
C LYS A 1088 -69.58 -14.57 -60.87
N ILE A 1089 -69.88 -13.88 -61.96
CA ILE A 1089 -69.29 -14.07 -63.29
C ILE A 1089 -68.12 -13.10 -63.47
N LEU A 1090 -66.97 -13.60 -63.94
CA LEU A 1090 -65.77 -12.78 -64.16
C LEU A 1090 -65.98 -11.74 -65.28
N MET A 1091 -65.31 -10.59 -65.13
CA MET A 1091 -65.20 -9.55 -66.15
C MET A 1091 -63.79 -9.51 -66.73
N SER A 1092 -63.69 -9.14 -68.00
CA SER A 1092 -62.41 -8.95 -68.71
C SER A 1092 -61.97 -7.47 -68.66
N PRO A 1093 -60.67 -7.17 -68.62
CA PRO A 1093 -60.16 -5.82 -68.86
C PRO A 1093 -60.33 -5.46 -70.35
N VAL A 1094 -60.57 -4.19 -70.66
CA VAL A 1094 -60.92 -3.71 -72.01
C VAL A 1094 -59.74 -3.73 -72.98
N ASP A 1095 -58.51 -3.57 -72.49
CA ASP A 1095 -57.27 -3.68 -73.28
C ASP A 1095 -56.75 -5.13 -73.39
N GLY A 1096 -57.25 -6.03 -72.54
CA GLY A 1096 -56.89 -7.44 -72.46
C GLY A 1096 -55.98 -7.83 -71.30
N ILE A 1097 -55.46 -6.90 -70.48
CA ILE A 1097 -54.56 -7.23 -69.36
C ILE A 1097 -54.92 -6.45 -68.08
N PHE A 1098 -55.08 -7.15 -66.96
CA PHE A 1098 -55.19 -6.51 -65.64
C PHE A 1098 -53.82 -5.99 -65.18
N ASP A 1099 -53.53 -4.74 -65.53
CA ASP A 1099 -52.18 -4.17 -65.47
C ASP A 1099 -52.15 -2.76 -64.83
N SER A 1100 -53.25 -2.03 -64.73
CA SER A 1100 -53.25 -0.64 -64.26
C SER A 1100 -53.82 -0.45 -62.83
N GLN A 1101 -53.64 0.74 -62.24
CA GLN A 1101 -54.38 1.13 -61.03
C GLN A 1101 -55.87 1.40 -61.30
N THR A 1102 -56.22 1.78 -62.53
CA THR A 1102 -57.55 2.27 -62.92
C THR A 1102 -57.95 1.61 -64.22
N GLU A 1103 -58.60 0.45 -64.09
CA GLU A 1103 -58.84 -0.49 -65.17
C GLU A 1103 -60.25 -0.38 -65.73
N GLU A 1104 -60.40 -0.23 -67.04
CA GLU A 1104 -61.70 -0.41 -67.69
C GLU A 1104 -62.02 -1.89 -67.79
N VAL A 1105 -63.14 -2.33 -67.20
CA VAL A 1105 -63.59 -3.72 -67.22
C VAL A 1105 -64.92 -3.87 -67.95
N PHE A 1106 -65.12 -4.99 -68.63
CA PHE A 1106 -66.35 -5.30 -69.35
C PHE A 1106 -66.77 -6.77 -69.24
N ALA A 1107 -68.06 -7.02 -69.45
CA ALA A 1107 -68.60 -8.37 -69.68
C ALA A 1107 -69.82 -8.31 -70.60
N GLU A 1108 -70.05 -9.39 -71.34
CA GLU A 1108 -71.31 -9.61 -72.05
C GLU A 1108 -72.32 -10.26 -71.10
N ILE A 1109 -73.53 -9.70 -70.99
CA ILE A 1109 -74.58 -10.19 -70.09
C ILE A 1109 -75.76 -10.73 -70.90
N GLU A 1110 -76.18 -11.96 -70.61
CA GLU A 1110 -77.32 -12.58 -71.30
C GLU A 1110 -78.65 -12.16 -70.64
N ILE A 1111 -79.23 -11.06 -71.14
CA ILE A 1111 -80.52 -10.57 -70.65
C ILE A 1111 -81.74 -11.42 -71.07
N SER A 1112 -81.56 -12.47 -71.90
CA SER A 1112 -82.65 -13.29 -72.44
C SER A 1112 -83.53 -13.87 -71.33
N ASN A 1113 -82.86 -14.47 -70.33
CA ASN A 1113 -83.43 -15.43 -69.39
C ASN A 1113 -83.91 -14.80 -68.07
N MET A 1114 -83.77 -13.48 -67.94
CA MET A 1114 -84.27 -12.70 -66.80
C MET A 1114 -85.81 -12.64 -66.80
N SER A 1115 -86.43 -12.14 -65.73
CA SER A 1115 -87.82 -11.68 -65.78
C SER A 1115 -87.94 -10.31 -66.46
N PRO A 1116 -89.15 -9.84 -66.81
CA PRO A 1116 -89.41 -8.42 -67.07
C PRO A 1116 -89.58 -7.69 -65.73
N GLY A 1117 -88.75 -6.68 -65.45
CA GLY A 1117 -88.78 -5.98 -64.17
C GLY A 1117 -87.59 -5.04 -63.95
N LYS A 1118 -87.45 -4.58 -62.70
CA LYS A 1118 -86.23 -3.91 -62.21
C LYS A 1118 -85.22 -4.97 -61.75
N HIS A 1119 -83.96 -4.74 -62.12
CA HIS A 1119 -82.81 -5.56 -61.75
C HIS A 1119 -81.66 -4.66 -61.29
N VAL A 1120 -80.76 -5.19 -60.48
CA VAL A 1120 -79.56 -4.50 -60.00
C VAL A 1120 -78.34 -5.35 -60.32
N ILE A 1121 -77.49 -4.85 -61.22
CA ILE A 1121 -76.16 -5.44 -61.42
C ILE A 1121 -75.22 -4.88 -60.35
N TYR A 1122 -74.49 -5.79 -59.69
CA TYR A 1122 -73.45 -5.49 -58.71
C TYR A 1122 -72.10 -5.88 -59.31
N ILE A 1123 -71.07 -5.07 -59.09
CA ILE A 1123 -69.73 -5.28 -59.63
C ILE A 1123 -68.69 -5.10 -58.52
N GLU A 1124 -67.86 -6.12 -58.33
CA GLU A 1124 -66.74 -6.14 -57.40
C GLU A 1124 -65.42 -6.12 -58.19
N SER A 1125 -64.44 -5.37 -57.70
CA SER A 1125 -63.06 -5.39 -58.19
C SER A 1125 -62.14 -6.09 -57.19
N MET A 1126 -60.98 -6.56 -57.64
CA MET A 1126 -60.01 -7.33 -56.84
C MET A 1126 -58.61 -6.70 -56.94
N GLU A 1127 -57.94 -6.55 -55.81
CA GLU A 1127 -56.50 -6.24 -55.73
C GLU A 1127 -55.70 -7.49 -55.30
N ARG A 1128 -54.41 -7.33 -54.96
CA ARG A 1128 -53.56 -8.45 -54.49
C ARG A 1128 -54.15 -9.23 -53.30
N ASN A 1129 -53.76 -10.49 -53.17
CA ASN A 1129 -54.17 -11.43 -52.11
C ASN A 1129 -55.69 -11.68 -52.08
N ASP A 1130 -56.33 -11.79 -53.25
CA ASP A 1130 -57.76 -12.04 -53.46
C ASP A 1130 -58.69 -11.09 -52.67
N LYS A 1131 -58.21 -9.87 -52.40
CA LYS A 1131 -58.92 -8.86 -51.62
C LYS A 1131 -59.94 -8.14 -52.50
N TRP A 1132 -61.16 -8.67 -52.49
CA TRP A 1132 -62.31 -8.09 -53.18
C TRP A 1132 -62.78 -6.78 -52.53
N GLY A 1133 -63.23 -5.86 -53.37
CA GLY A 1133 -63.80 -4.58 -53.00
C GLY A 1133 -65.23 -4.66 -52.49
N ILE A 1134 -65.75 -3.51 -52.03
CA ILE A 1134 -67.18 -3.37 -51.78
C ILE A 1134 -67.88 -3.31 -53.16
N PRO A 1135 -68.91 -4.14 -53.43
CA PRO A 1135 -69.64 -4.08 -54.69
C PRO A 1135 -70.28 -2.70 -54.88
N ALA A 1136 -69.98 -2.05 -56.02
CA ALA A 1136 -70.79 -0.95 -56.52
C ALA A 1136 -71.93 -1.52 -57.37
N SER A 1137 -73.03 -0.78 -57.54
CA SER A 1137 -74.22 -1.28 -58.24
C SER A 1137 -74.85 -0.27 -59.18
N LEU A 1138 -75.60 -0.80 -60.16
CA LEU A 1138 -76.40 -0.03 -61.11
C LEU A 1138 -77.78 -0.68 -61.26
N ALA A 1139 -78.83 0.10 -61.04
CA ALA A 1139 -80.21 -0.32 -61.28
C ALA A 1139 -80.60 -0.12 -62.76
N PHE A 1140 -81.27 -1.11 -63.34
CA PHE A 1140 -81.83 -1.03 -64.68
C PHE A 1140 -83.18 -1.74 -64.77
N THR A 1141 -84.00 -1.34 -65.74
CA THR A 1141 -85.31 -1.95 -66.01
C THR A 1141 -85.29 -2.65 -67.36
N ARG A 1142 -85.78 -3.89 -67.42
CA ARG A 1142 -85.96 -4.65 -68.67
C ARG A 1142 -87.39 -4.53 -69.19
N GLU A 1143 -87.55 -3.79 -70.28
CA GLU A 1143 -88.79 -3.69 -71.06
C GLU A 1143 -88.68 -4.57 -72.31
N GLY A 1144 -88.94 -5.87 -72.14
CA GLY A 1144 -88.85 -6.86 -73.20
C GLY A 1144 -87.41 -7.04 -73.72
N ALA A 1145 -87.12 -6.50 -74.91
CA ALA A 1145 -85.81 -6.52 -75.56
C ALA A 1145 -85.04 -5.18 -75.42
N VAL A 1146 -85.57 -4.24 -74.64
CA VAL A 1146 -84.99 -2.91 -74.38
C VAL A 1146 -84.61 -2.80 -72.91
N LEU A 1147 -83.45 -2.20 -72.64
CA LEU A 1147 -82.99 -1.86 -71.29
C LEU A 1147 -83.10 -0.35 -71.08
N ARG A 1148 -83.52 0.06 -69.88
CA ARG A 1148 -83.47 1.45 -69.42
C ARG A 1148 -82.65 1.53 -68.15
N VAL A 1149 -81.62 2.38 -68.17
CA VAL A 1149 -80.77 2.70 -66.99
C VAL A 1149 -81.36 3.91 -66.30
N GLU A 1150 -81.48 3.87 -64.97
CA GLU A 1150 -81.95 5.01 -64.18
C GLU A 1150 -80.78 5.99 -63.94
N ASN A 1151 -80.60 6.93 -64.87
CA ASN A 1151 -79.55 7.96 -64.80
C ASN A 1151 -79.84 9.01 -63.71
N ASP A 1152 -79.38 8.73 -62.50
CA ASP A 1152 -79.53 9.65 -61.37
C ASP A 1152 -78.64 10.89 -61.51
N LYS A 1153 -79.21 12.09 -61.32
CA LYS A 1153 -78.55 13.36 -61.63
C LYS A 1153 -77.95 14.02 -60.38
N LYS A 1154 -76.63 14.20 -60.41
CA LYS A 1154 -75.87 15.27 -59.71
C LYS A 1154 -76.28 15.55 -58.24
N LEU A 1155 -75.58 14.95 -57.28
CA LEU A 1155 -75.44 15.62 -55.99
C LEU A 1155 -74.42 16.75 -56.11
N SER A 1156 -74.85 17.99 -55.91
CA SER A 1156 -74.02 19.20 -56.03
C SER A 1156 -73.49 19.65 -54.68
N TYR A 1157 -72.17 19.71 -54.51
CA TYR A 1157 -71.55 20.49 -53.43
C TYR A 1157 -70.32 21.28 -53.90
N GLY A 1158 -70.48 22.62 -53.93
CA GLY A 1158 -69.48 23.59 -53.49
C GLY A 1158 -68.14 23.69 -54.24
N THR A 1159 -68.05 24.61 -55.20
CA THR A 1159 -66.76 25.17 -55.64
C THR A 1159 -66.22 26.19 -54.63
N PHE A 1160 -65.05 25.95 -54.04
CA PHE A 1160 -64.13 26.99 -53.55
C PHE A 1160 -62.67 26.58 -53.88
N PRO A 1161 -61.71 27.51 -54.04
CA PRO A 1161 -60.56 27.32 -54.93
C PRO A 1161 -59.23 27.01 -54.21
N LEU A 1162 -58.18 26.78 -55.02
CA LEU A 1162 -56.79 26.80 -54.58
C LEU A 1162 -56.41 28.15 -53.93
N LEU A 1163 -56.07 28.09 -52.65
CA LEU A 1163 -55.13 28.94 -51.92
C LEU A 1163 -54.81 28.18 -50.62
N GLY A 1164 -53.59 28.15 -50.09
CA GLY A 1164 -52.36 28.80 -50.53
C GLY A 1164 -51.37 28.73 -49.36
N ILE A 1165 -50.25 28.05 -49.54
CA ILE A 1165 -49.29 27.72 -48.47
C ILE A 1165 -48.79 29.00 -47.79
N LEU A 1166 -49.06 29.17 -46.49
CA LEU A 1166 -48.29 30.05 -45.61
C LEU A 1166 -48.45 29.64 -44.12
N ALA A 1167 -47.58 30.17 -43.26
CA ALA A 1167 -47.66 30.10 -41.79
C ALA A 1167 -47.54 28.73 -41.07
N ALA A 1168 -46.64 27.85 -41.54
CA ALA A 1168 -46.08 26.78 -40.68
C ALA A 1168 -44.53 26.66 -40.72
N PHE A 1169 -43.85 27.43 -41.59
CA PHE A 1169 -42.42 27.27 -41.87
C PHE A 1169 -41.46 27.95 -40.85
N LEU A 1170 -41.96 28.38 -39.68
CA LEU A 1170 -41.25 29.30 -38.78
C LEU A 1170 -41.09 28.85 -37.32
N LEU A 1171 -41.58 27.66 -36.94
CA LEU A 1171 -41.53 27.17 -35.54
C LEU A 1171 -40.92 25.76 -35.40
N ARG A 1172 -39.84 25.48 -36.14
CA ARG A 1172 -38.94 24.33 -35.85
C ARG A 1172 -37.45 24.54 -36.15
N ARG A 1173 -36.98 25.79 -36.09
CA ARG A 1173 -35.61 26.10 -35.63
C ARG A 1173 -35.71 26.54 -34.16
N LEU A 1174 -34.65 26.30 -33.37
CA LEU A 1174 -34.57 26.51 -31.90
C LEU A 1174 -35.23 25.43 -30.99
N VAL A 1175 -34.87 24.15 -31.18
CA VAL A 1175 -34.41 23.32 -30.03
C VAL A 1175 -33.26 22.43 -30.50
N GLN A 1176 -32.04 22.98 -30.50
CA GLN A 1176 -30.81 22.17 -30.54
C GLN A 1176 -29.68 22.96 -29.86
N LYS A 1177 -29.81 23.16 -28.54
CA LYS A 1177 -28.72 23.71 -27.70
C LYS A 1177 -28.81 23.36 -26.21
N LYS A 1178 -29.19 22.13 -25.91
CA LYS A 1178 -28.64 21.30 -24.84
C LYS A 1178 -28.90 19.83 -25.18
#